data_AF-A0A0F6VYQ9-F1
#
_entry.id   AF-A0A0F6VYQ9-F1
#
_cell.length_a   1.000
_cell.length_b   1.000
_cell.length_c   1.000
_cell.angle_alpha   90.00
_cell.angle_beta   90.00
_cell.angle_gamma   90.00
#
_symmetry.space_group_name_H-M   'P 1'
#
loop_
_entity.id
_entity.type
_entity.pdbx_description
1 polymer ?
#
loop_
_entity_poly.entity_id
_entity_poly.type
_entity_poly.pdbx_seq_one_letter_code
_entity_poly.pdbx_strand_id
1 'polypeptide(L)'
;MTRATLFLAVTLALLAGCDGETTSSDDAGGHALPDAAPVIDAATPDAAAPDAGLADAGGDPPADAGQDGGSDAYVPPVDSDCDGLVDGPSREGWLGEDLDDDGELDEGETDPDLFDTDGDGLSDGVERGVVTPFATCADVFVPDEDPTTTTDPARADTDADGIEDGVEDEDRDGQRDEGETDPGDGTSPPAPISAVCTATGRTEVALTTVAPADLALVLPRASTSVEVVSAGTAIGALGHDVTTSVAFVALRVTPADGLVGPLGLEESLRPALATAGALSEREAISTTTWDGAPAVVASYTQASTLDADDHANALAGALAPESTGRLPAATGPTGAMQLRALYVLRSATEAVVLLSVAQRASASGPAAESATAFVAHDFVAGAALGTAGDALAPTCRLLTPLATPQVDVLLVVDDSGSMQASQLALAEAAHAMALAFESAQLDWRMGLVTSSYIATAAPNALRFRRFSRNANLVRGWLTENSTCVAGTCSQVPITPEPATCPGDPSQGANGGCWIGLTGAGTEAVLGSARAAIAAIAPGTAPGDDESPVRARQGARLVVILVGDADDQTTGDTTTSANCGPGGSVDAAGTACVAVADFVSFFGEAGSATLPTNPTGAPIPVHGIVCPSGAACGCTSGSCDLANSGREFNPQPIGGVPQQRHAAVVAATGGVLGSIRDVAAVRRAMDAITRDTIARTGHALDAPLVAASLRVALSAVRDPAACDAADLPRSTVDGYRYDPQRRSLAFYGACRPATESETAAVSFQRWAH
;
A
#
# COMPACT_ATOMS: atom_id res chain seq x y z
N MET A 1 59.31 26.15 10.75
CA MET A 1 59.50 26.58 12.15
C MET A 1 58.73 25.57 13.00
N THR A 2 59.36 24.62 13.71
CA THR A 2 59.66 24.69 15.17
C THR A 2 58.44 25.14 16.00
N ARG A 3 57.88 24.47 17.02
CA ARG A 3 58.22 23.33 17.93
C ARG A 3 56.91 22.87 18.64
N ALA A 4 56.74 21.77 19.40
CA ALA A 4 57.58 20.63 19.83
C ALA A 4 56.72 19.47 20.44
N THR A 5 57.35 18.29 20.61
CA THR A 5 57.37 17.30 21.74
C THR A 5 56.48 17.56 23.00
N LEU A 6 56.00 16.60 23.82
CA LEU A 6 56.54 15.29 24.26
C LEU A 6 55.51 14.42 25.05
N PHE A 7 55.40 13.13 24.68
CA PHE A 7 55.29 11.89 25.50
C PHE A 7 54.72 11.85 26.96
N LEU A 8 53.76 10.92 27.15
CA LEU A 8 53.84 9.67 27.97
C LEU A 8 53.61 9.65 29.51
N ALA A 9 52.89 8.58 29.93
CA ALA A 9 53.16 7.66 31.06
C ALA A 9 52.30 7.68 32.36
N VAL A 10 51.64 6.52 32.60
CA VAL A 10 51.67 5.67 33.83
C VAL A 10 51.02 6.28 35.11
N THR A 11 50.17 5.60 35.90
CA THR A 11 50.42 4.49 36.89
C THR A 11 49.00 4.08 37.41
N LEU A 12 48.50 2.83 37.52
CA LEU A 12 48.90 1.55 38.17
C LEU A 12 48.37 1.35 39.61
N ALA A 13 47.90 0.11 39.89
CA ALA A 13 47.61 -0.53 41.19
C ALA A 13 46.27 -0.13 41.89
N LEU A 14 45.58 -0.95 42.70
CA LEU A 14 45.85 -2.24 43.39
C LEU A 14 44.60 -3.17 43.28
N LEU A 15 44.51 -4.46 43.69
CA LEU A 15 45.36 -5.64 43.98
C LEU A 15 44.50 -6.61 44.85
N ALA A 16 44.77 -7.93 44.80
CA ALA A 16 44.21 -9.03 45.62
C ALA A 16 42.78 -9.55 45.27
N GLY A 17 42.53 -10.87 45.29
CA GLY A 17 43.42 -12.01 45.59
C GLY A 17 42.80 -13.37 45.28
N CYS A 18 43.63 -14.42 45.25
CA CYS A 18 43.25 -15.81 44.91
C CYS A 18 43.14 -16.74 46.14
N ASP A 19 42.71 -17.98 45.85
CA ASP A 19 42.98 -19.25 46.55
C ASP A 19 42.09 -19.67 47.73
N GLY A 20 41.68 -20.96 47.72
CA GLY A 20 40.88 -21.61 48.75
C GLY A 20 40.29 -22.96 48.32
N GLU A 21 41.10 -24.02 48.37
CA GLU A 21 40.81 -25.36 47.81
C GLU A 21 40.32 -26.39 48.87
N THR A 22 39.50 -27.38 48.46
CA THR A 22 39.22 -28.69 49.13
C THR A 22 38.46 -28.68 50.49
N THR A 23 37.77 -29.73 50.99
CA THR A 23 37.73 -31.20 50.76
C THR A 23 36.33 -31.82 51.03
N SER A 24 36.00 -32.96 50.37
CA SER A 24 35.28 -34.21 50.81
C SER A 24 34.20 -34.21 51.95
N SER A 25 33.23 -35.14 52.05
CA SER A 25 33.16 -36.56 51.60
C SER A 25 31.72 -37.17 51.64
N ASP A 26 31.56 -38.37 51.04
CA ASP A 26 30.64 -39.49 51.37
C ASP A 26 29.09 -39.36 51.30
N ASP A 27 28.27 -40.39 51.01
CA ASP A 27 28.39 -41.63 50.20
C ASP A 27 26.99 -42.30 50.04
N ALA A 28 26.83 -43.25 49.10
CA ALA A 28 25.72 -44.19 48.87
C ALA A 28 24.33 -43.64 48.46
N GLY A 29 23.58 -44.25 47.53
CA GLY A 29 23.86 -45.41 46.66
C GLY A 29 22.57 -45.97 46.04
N GLY A 30 22.64 -46.77 44.96
CA GLY A 30 21.48 -47.50 44.41
C GLY A 30 21.51 -47.72 42.90
N HIS A 31 21.93 -48.90 42.45
CA HIS A 31 21.81 -49.36 41.05
C HIS A 31 20.46 -50.05 40.77
N ALA A 32 20.07 -50.07 39.49
CA ALA A 32 19.61 -51.24 38.71
C ALA A 32 18.30 -51.06 37.91
N LEU A 33 18.43 -51.17 36.58
CA LEU A 33 17.45 -51.82 35.67
C LEU A 33 17.62 -53.37 35.80
N PRO A 34 16.77 -54.26 35.22
CA PRO A 34 15.73 -54.04 34.20
C PRO A 34 14.42 -54.87 34.41
N ASP A 35 13.67 -55.03 33.30
CA ASP A 35 12.78 -56.14 32.92
C ASP A 35 11.26 -56.17 33.25
N ALA A 36 10.57 -56.66 32.22
CA ALA A 36 9.29 -57.39 32.18
C ALA A 36 7.96 -56.65 32.43
N ALA A 37 7.12 -56.64 31.38
CA ALA A 37 5.66 -56.56 31.50
C ALA A 37 5.07 -57.88 32.03
N PRO A 38 3.85 -57.84 32.59
CA PRO A 38 2.90 -58.91 32.29
C PRO A 38 1.46 -58.44 31.98
N VAL A 39 0.81 -59.25 31.14
CA VAL A 39 -0.64 -59.36 30.82
C VAL A 39 -1.46 -59.75 32.07
N ILE A 40 -2.76 -59.36 32.22
CA ILE A 40 -3.99 -60.22 32.13
C ILE A 40 -5.34 -59.41 32.21
N ASP A 41 -6.33 -59.79 31.38
CA ASP A 41 -7.81 -59.95 31.53
C ASP A 41 -8.68 -59.10 32.51
N ALA A 42 -10.00 -58.91 32.33
CA ALA A 42 -10.96 -59.22 31.24
C ALA A 42 -12.32 -58.54 31.52
N ALA A 43 -13.17 -58.34 30.48
CA ALA A 43 -14.61 -58.68 30.48
C ALA A 43 -15.33 -58.32 29.15
N THR A 44 -15.81 -59.33 28.42
CA THR A 44 -16.85 -59.22 27.38
C THR A 44 -18.20 -59.73 27.96
N PRO A 45 -19.36 -59.68 27.25
CA PRO A 45 -19.70 -60.63 26.16
C PRO A 45 -20.52 -59.94 25.02
N ASP A 46 -21.05 -60.57 23.95
CA ASP A 46 -21.28 -62.00 23.65
C ASP A 46 -21.40 -62.28 22.11
N ALA A 47 -21.18 -63.54 21.72
CA ALA A 47 -21.74 -64.31 20.57
C ALA A 47 -21.86 -63.70 19.13
N ALA A 48 -21.58 -64.41 18.03
CA ALA A 48 -21.18 -65.81 17.82
C ALA A 48 -20.48 -66.06 16.46
N ALA A 49 -19.61 -67.09 16.39
CA ALA A 49 -19.13 -67.77 15.17
C ALA A 49 -19.99 -69.03 14.88
N PRO A 50 -19.85 -69.75 13.73
CA PRO A 50 -18.78 -70.77 13.51
C PRO A 50 -18.30 -70.86 12.02
N ASP A 51 -17.36 -71.72 11.55
CA ASP A 51 -16.21 -72.49 12.10
C ASP A 51 -15.47 -73.21 10.91
N ALA A 52 -14.20 -73.59 11.13
CA ALA A 52 -13.35 -74.59 10.43
C ALA A 52 -12.97 -74.42 8.92
N GLY A 53 -11.70 -74.64 8.51
CA GLY A 53 -10.45 -74.85 9.27
C GLY A 53 -9.31 -75.56 8.49
N LEU A 54 -8.09 -75.51 9.06
CA LEU A 54 -6.88 -76.36 8.78
C LEU A 54 -6.19 -76.22 7.38
N ALA A 55 -4.86 -76.33 7.20
CA ALA A 55 -3.69 -76.23 8.09
C ALA A 55 -2.36 -76.22 7.26
N ASP A 56 -1.29 -75.65 7.84
CA ASP A 56 0.15 -75.99 7.69
C ASP A 56 0.88 -75.97 6.32
N ALA A 57 1.93 -75.12 6.23
CA ALA A 57 3.32 -75.43 5.84
C ALA A 57 4.00 -74.23 5.13
N GLY A 58 5.21 -73.86 5.52
CA GLY A 58 5.94 -72.69 4.97
C GLY A 58 7.09 -73.04 4.01
N GLY A 59 7.63 -72.02 3.33
CA GLY A 59 8.90 -72.08 2.60
C GLY A 59 8.95 -71.23 1.32
N ASP A 60 9.71 -70.15 1.34
CA ASP A 60 10.24 -69.45 0.15
C ASP A 60 11.57 -70.10 -0.31
N PRO A 61 12.06 -69.83 -1.53
CA PRO A 61 11.37 -69.95 -2.83
C PRO A 61 12.22 -70.86 -3.77
N PRO A 62 11.86 -71.06 -5.06
CA PRO A 62 12.39 -70.12 -6.09
C PRO A 62 11.44 -69.90 -7.29
N ALA A 63 11.82 -68.92 -8.11
CA ALA A 63 11.14 -68.48 -9.34
C ALA A 63 10.83 -69.59 -10.37
N ASP A 64 9.67 -69.46 -11.03
CA ASP A 64 9.55 -69.60 -12.48
C ASP A 64 8.38 -68.74 -13.02
N ALA A 65 8.41 -68.52 -14.33
CA ALA A 65 7.61 -67.64 -15.16
C ALA A 65 6.08 -67.55 -14.91
N GLY A 66 5.59 -66.31 -15.06
CA GLY A 66 4.56 -65.99 -16.05
C GLY A 66 3.23 -66.75 -15.98
N GLN A 67 2.31 -66.25 -15.15
CA GLN A 67 0.88 -66.34 -15.44
C GLN A 67 0.24 -64.98 -15.25
N ASP A 68 -0.35 -64.45 -16.34
CA ASP A 68 -1.40 -63.45 -16.22
C ASP A 68 -2.60 -64.03 -15.45
N GLY A 69 -3.41 -63.17 -14.84
CA GLY A 69 -4.53 -63.60 -14.01
C GLY A 69 -4.81 -62.73 -12.78
N GLY A 70 -3.97 -61.72 -12.50
CA GLY A 70 -4.44 -60.55 -11.79
C GLY A 70 -5.52 -59.88 -12.64
N SER A 71 -6.75 -59.80 -12.13
CA SER A 71 -7.74 -58.90 -12.70
C SER A 71 -7.17 -57.50 -12.56
N ASP A 72 -6.82 -56.89 -13.68
CA ASP A 72 -6.41 -55.49 -13.77
C ASP A 72 -7.40 -54.64 -12.97
N ALA A 73 -6.93 -54.18 -11.82
CA ALA A 73 -7.76 -53.67 -10.75
C ALA A 73 -7.94 -52.19 -11.00
N TYR A 74 -8.73 -51.86 -12.04
CA TYR A 74 -8.99 -50.52 -12.55
C TYR A 74 -8.80 -49.45 -11.46
N VAL A 75 -7.61 -48.84 -11.50
CA VAL A 75 -7.30 -47.68 -10.69
C VAL A 75 -7.90 -46.51 -11.47
N PRO A 76 -8.90 -45.79 -10.92
CA PRO A 76 -9.39 -44.59 -11.59
C PRO A 76 -8.21 -43.63 -11.80
N PRO A 77 -8.23 -42.76 -12.83
CA PRO A 77 -7.30 -41.66 -12.90
C PRO A 77 -7.32 -40.88 -11.58
N VAL A 78 -6.14 -40.48 -11.14
CA VAL A 78 -5.88 -39.59 -10.01
C VAL A 78 -5.02 -38.48 -10.58
N ASP A 79 -5.18 -37.32 -9.99
CA ASP A 79 -4.51 -36.06 -10.25
C ASP A 79 -4.14 -35.60 -8.84
N SER A 80 -2.87 -35.78 -8.46
CA SER A 80 -2.41 -35.79 -7.07
C SER A 80 -2.01 -34.41 -6.55
N ASP A 81 -1.52 -33.53 -7.41
CA ASP A 81 -1.11 -32.15 -7.14
C ASP A 81 -2.10 -31.10 -7.71
N CYS A 82 -3.06 -31.52 -8.54
CA CYS A 82 -4.08 -30.69 -9.19
C CYS A 82 -3.61 -29.84 -10.38
N ASP A 83 -2.55 -30.25 -11.09
CA ASP A 83 -1.98 -29.59 -12.27
C ASP A 83 -2.86 -29.66 -13.54
N GLY A 84 -3.80 -30.61 -13.62
CA GLY A 84 -4.68 -30.86 -14.77
C GLY A 84 -4.31 -32.07 -15.65
N LEU A 85 -3.18 -32.71 -15.41
CA LEU A 85 -2.79 -34.01 -15.95
C LEU A 85 -3.27 -35.13 -14.99
N VAL A 86 -2.70 -36.34 -15.08
CA VAL A 86 -3.00 -37.47 -14.19
C VAL A 86 -1.73 -38.28 -13.96
N ASP A 87 -1.55 -38.79 -12.73
CA ASP A 87 -0.31 -39.38 -12.20
C ASP A 87 0.30 -40.57 -12.98
N GLY A 88 -0.32 -41.00 -14.08
CA GLY A 88 0.11 -42.13 -14.90
C GLY A 88 -0.42 -42.02 -16.33
N PRO A 89 -0.37 -43.08 -17.13
CA PRO A 89 -0.43 -42.93 -18.59
C PRO A 89 -1.77 -42.38 -19.09
N SER A 90 -1.68 -41.48 -20.08
CA SER A 90 -2.80 -40.83 -20.78
C SER A 90 -3.93 -41.81 -21.13
N ARG A 91 -5.09 -41.69 -20.44
CA ARG A 91 -6.20 -42.67 -20.52
C ARG A 91 -7.56 -42.04 -20.31
N GLU A 92 -8.58 -42.69 -20.84
CA GLU A 92 -10.01 -42.28 -20.76
C GLU A 92 -10.35 -40.87 -21.29
N GLY A 93 -9.41 -40.18 -21.94
CA GLY A 93 -9.56 -38.81 -22.43
C GLY A 93 -8.77 -37.77 -21.63
N TRP A 94 -8.13 -38.19 -20.54
CA TRP A 94 -7.16 -37.40 -19.80
C TRP A 94 -5.78 -37.51 -20.44
N LEU A 95 -5.05 -36.39 -20.45
CA LEU A 95 -3.60 -36.40 -20.60
C LEU A 95 -3.00 -36.85 -19.26
N GLY A 96 -1.78 -37.38 -19.30
CA GLY A 96 -1.11 -37.94 -18.14
C GLY A 96 0.41 -37.83 -18.28
N GLU A 97 1.08 -38.08 -17.17
CA GLU A 97 2.41 -37.56 -16.87
C GLU A 97 3.50 -38.61 -17.08
N ASP A 98 3.48 -39.67 -16.27
CA ASP A 98 4.19 -40.93 -16.50
C ASP A 98 3.50 -41.66 -17.66
N LEU A 99 4.03 -41.53 -18.88
CA LEU A 99 3.42 -42.00 -20.12
C LEU A 99 3.66 -43.49 -20.38
N ASP A 100 4.66 -44.11 -19.72
CA ASP A 100 5.00 -45.52 -19.90
C ASP A 100 4.80 -46.45 -18.68
N ASP A 101 4.34 -45.88 -17.55
CA ASP A 101 3.91 -46.53 -16.30
C ASP A 101 5.08 -47.20 -15.54
N ASP A 102 6.27 -46.56 -15.56
CA ASP A 102 7.50 -47.06 -14.92
C ASP A 102 7.92 -46.34 -13.62
N GLY A 103 7.42 -45.12 -13.40
CA GLY A 103 7.60 -44.34 -12.18
C GLY A 103 8.95 -43.61 -12.02
N GLU A 104 9.70 -43.39 -13.10
CA GLU A 104 10.83 -42.45 -13.17
C GLU A 104 10.51 -41.31 -14.15
N LEU A 105 10.99 -40.09 -13.90
CA LEU A 105 10.75 -38.94 -14.78
C LEU A 105 11.64 -38.98 -16.04
N ASP A 106 11.06 -39.27 -17.21
CA ASP A 106 11.77 -39.41 -18.50
C ASP A 106 11.64 -38.17 -19.43
N GLU A 107 12.28 -38.19 -20.62
CA GLU A 107 12.32 -37.03 -21.53
C GLU A 107 10.95 -36.79 -22.23
N GLY A 108 10.23 -35.77 -21.77
CA GLY A 108 8.90 -35.39 -22.27
C GLY A 108 7.72 -35.79 -21.36
N GLU A 109 8.04 -36.14 -20.12
CA GLU A 109 7.11 -36.43 -19.02
C GLU A 109 7.21 -35.35 -17.94
N THR A 110 6.27 -35.38 -16.99
CA THR A 110 6.13 -34.44 -15.86
C THR A 110 6.11 -35.20 -14.54
N ASP A 111 6.30 -34.53 -13.40
CA ASP A 111 6.44 -35.14 -12.07
C ASP A 111 5.11 -35.07 -11.27
N PRO A 112 4.38 -36.19 -11.05
CA PRO A 112 3.04 -36.21 -10.44
C PRO A 112 2.91 -35.72 -8.98
N ASP A 113 4.01 -35.32 -8.35
CA ASP A 113 4.04 -34.67 -7.03
C ASP A 113 4.25 -33.13 -7.16
N LEU A 114 4.36 -32.57 -8.37
CA LEU A 114 4.70 -31.18 -8.70
C LEU A 114 3.73 -30.54 -9.71
N PHE A 115 2.85 -29.66 -9.21
CA PHE A 115 1.91 -28.83 -10.00
C PHE A 115 2.51 -28.03 -11.19
N ASP A 116 3.82 -27.89 -11.23
CA ASP A 116 4.66 -27.08 -12.12
C ASP A 116 6.04 -27.78 -12.13
N THR A 117 6.30 -28.61 -13.16
CA THR A 117 7.45 -29.54 -13.18
C THR A 117 8.78 -28.81 -13.30
N ASP A 118 8.85 -27.74 -14.09
CA ASP A 118 10.11 -27.02 -14.35
C ASP A 118 10.30 -25.75 -13.49
N GLY A 119 9.24 -25.27 -12.84
CA GLY A 119 9.25 -24.26 -11.78
C GLY A 119 9.10 -22.82 -12.27
N ASP A 120 8.49 -22.60 -13.44
CA ASP A 120 8.36 -21.29 -14.08
C ASP A 120 7.14 -20.48 -13.60
N GLY A 121 6.12 -21.19 -13.13
CA GLY A 121 4.88 -20.65 -12.57
C GLY A 121 3.59 -21.03 -13.31
N LEU A 122 3.64 -21.62 -14.51
CA LEU A 122 2.51 -22.30 -15.16
C LEU A 122 2.34 -23.71 -14.60
N SER A 123 1.14 -24.28 -14.77
CA SER A 123 0.90 -25.69 -14.47
C SER A 123 0.98 -26.53 -15.73
N ASP A 124 1.59 -27.70 -15.63
CA ASP A 124 1.87 -28.56 -16.77
C ASP A 124 0.60 -28.88 -17.60
N GLY A 125 -0.57 -29.01 -16.96
CA GLY A 125 -1.86 -29.12 -17.64
C GLY A 125 -2.24 -27.91 -18.52
N VAL A 126 -1.99 -26.67 -18.08
CA VAL A 126 -2.21 -25.45 -18.88
C VAL A 126 -1.29 -25.45 -20.08
N GLU A 127 0.01 -25.67 -19.86
CA GLU A 127 1.01 -25.76 -20.92
C GLU A 127 0.68 -26.81 -21.99
N ARG A 128 0.00 -27.89 -21.56
CA ARG A 128 -0.45 -29.02 -22.38
C ARG A 128 -1.83 -28.83 -23.02
N GLY A 129 -2.50 -27.70 -22.85
CA GLY A 129 -3.77 -27.40 -23.50
C GLY A 129 -5.03 -27.86 -22.75
N VAL A 130 -4.97 -28.04 -21.42
CA VAL A 130 -6.07 -28.64 -20.63
C VAL A 130 -7.11 -27.60 -20.23
N VAL A 131 -8.31 -27.73 -20.79
CA VAL A 131 -9.46 -26.84 -20.50
C VAL A 131 -10.47 -27.42 -19.48
N THR A 132 -10.16 -28.56 -18.86
CA THR A 132 -11.05 -29.22 -17.89
C THR A 132 -10.29 -29.88 -16.74
N PRO A 133 -10.44 -29.41 -15.49
CA PRO A 133 -9.80 -30.03 -14.33
C PRO A 133 -10.34 -31.43 -14.03
N PHE A 134 -9.54 -32.21 -13.31
CA PHE A 134 -10.06 -33.36 -12.59
C PHE A 134 -11.05 -32.92 -11.50
N ALA A 135 -12.07 -33.74 -11.23
CA ALA A 135 -13.23 -33.30 -10.44
C ALA A 135 -12.93 -32.98 -8.96
N THR A 136 -11.79 -33.40 -8.43
CA THR A 136 -11.27 -33.05 -7.10
C THR A 136 -10.46 -31.75 -7.08
N CYS A 137 -10.03 -31.28 -8.24
CA CYS A 137 -9.06 -30.20 -8.44
C CYS A 137 -9.69 -28.90 -8.99
N ALA A 138 -11.01 -28.87 -9.12
CA ALA A 138 -11.77 -27.75 -9.70
C ALA A 138 -11.74 -26.43 -8.90
N ASP A 139 -11.15 -26.41 -7.70
CA ASP A 139 -10.91 -25.20 -6.89
C ASP A 139 -9.40 -24.80 -6.88
N VAL A 140 -8.53 -25.52 -7.60
CA VAL A 140 -7.06 -25.33 -7.65
C VAL A 140 -6.58 -25.04 -9.07
N PHE A 141 -6.91 -25.93 -10.01
CA PHE A 141 -6.51 -25.82 -11.41
C PHE A 141 -7.13 -24.61 -12.12
N VAL A 142 -6.33 -23.88 -12.87
CA VAL A 142 -6.78 -22.82 -13.79
C VAL A 142 -6.99 -23.45 -15.17
N PRO A 143 -8.20 -23.47 -15.74
CA PRO A 143 -8.42 -24.01 -17.07
C PRO A 143 -7.84 -23.09 -18.15
N ASP A 144 -7.18 -23.69 -19.13
CA ASP A 144 -6.67 -23.00 -20.31
C ASP A 144 -7.83 -22.31 -21.11
N GLU A 145 -7.67 -21.02 -21.43
CA GLU A 145 -8.61 -20.20 -22.20
C GLU A 145 -8.31 -20.16 -23.73
N ASP A 146 -7.11 -20.51 -24.20
CA ASP A 146 -6.79 -20.78 -25.62
C ASP A 146 -5.90 -22.04 -25.82
N PRO A 147 -6.48 -23.26 -25.80
CA PRO A 147 -5.75 -24.53 -25.98
C PRO A 147 -5.27 -24.76 -27.43
N THR A 148 -5.08 -23.68 -28.20
CA THR A 148 -4.36 -23.68 -29.46
C THR A 148 -2.95 -23.09 -29.35
N THR A 149 -2.64 -22.44 -28.23
CA THR A 149 -1.29 -22.22 -27.69
C THR A 149 -0.93 -23.36 -26.72
N THR A 150 0.36 -23.71 -26.64
CA THR A 150 0.93 -24.76 -25.77
C THR A 150 2.43 -24.53 -25.62
N THR A 151 2.98 -24.78 -24.44
CA THR A 151 4.42 -24.73 -24.10
C THR A 151 4.95 -26.15 -23.83
N ASP A 152 6.18 -26.27 -23.32
CA ASP A 152 6.90 -27.52 -23.08
C ASP A 152 7.20 -27.67 -21.58
N PRO A 153 6.36 -28.36 -20.78
CA PRO A 153 6.36 -28.32 -19.29
C PRO A 153 7.58 -28.96 -18.60
N ALA A 154 8.58 -29.36 -19.39
CA ALA A 154 9.89 -29.76 -18.89
C ALA A 154 10.96 -28.68 -19.15
N ARG A 155 10.54 -27.48 -19.58
CA ARG A 155 11.36 -26.37 -20.06
C ARG A 155 10.69 -25.01 -19.82
N ALA A 156 11.02 -24.42 -18.67
CA ALA A 156 10.67 -23.08 -18.18
C ALA A 156 10.96 -21.87 -19.10
N ASP A 157 11.36 -22.07 -20.35
CA ASP A 157 11.61 -21.09 -21.41
C ASP A 157 11.51 -21.91 -22.72
N THR A 158 10.30 -22.01 -23.29
CA THR A 158 9.97 -22.92 -24.39
C THR A 158 10.70 -22.55 -25.68
N ASP A 159 10.83 -21.27 -25.98
CA ASP A 159 11.40 -20.79 -27.25
C ASP A 159 12.88 -20.34 -27.18
N ALA A 160 13.43 -20.22 -25.96
CA ALA A 160 14.78 -19.79 -25.64
C ALA A 160 15.10 -18.30 -25.87
N ASP A 161 14.13 -17.39 -25.73
CA ASP A 161 14.35 -15.93 -25.74
C ASP A 161 15.04 -15.41 -24.46
N GLY A 162 14.87 -16.13 -23.33
CA GLY A 162 15.43 -15.83 -22.02
C GLY A 162 14.46 -15.26 -20.98
N ILE A 163 13.17 -15.08 -21.32
CA ILE A 163 12.05 -14.98 -20.38
C ILE A 163 11.57 -16.40 -20.04
N GLU A 164 10.80 -16.55 -18.97
CA GLU A 164 10.19 -17.83 -18.59
C GLU A 164 8.70 -17.80 -19.00
N ASP A 165 8.12 -18.90 -19.46
CA ASP A 165 6.79 -18.91 -20.11
C ASP A 165 5.70 -18.35 -19.16
N GLY A 166 5.68 -18.78 -17.89
CA GLY A 166 4.84 -18.25 -16.81
C GLY A 166 5.17 -16.84 -16.28
N VAL A 167 6.11 -16.15 -16.94
CA VAL A 167 6.36 -14.71 -16.82
C VAL A 167 5.77 -13.93 -17.99
N GLU A 168 5.69 -14.57 -19.15
CA GLU A 168 5.09 -14.02 -20.36
C GLU A 168 3.56 -14.04 -20.29
N ASP A 169 3.00 -15.12 -19.75
CA ASP A 169 1.60 -15.25 -19.31
C ASP A 169 1.45 -14.60 -17.91
N GLU A 170 0.93 -13.36 -17.86
CA GLU A 170 0.82 -12.60 -16.60
C GLU A 170 -0.25 -13.18 -15.69
N ASP A 171 -1.35 -13.74 -16.24
CA ASP A 171 -2.48 -14.18 -15.44
C ASP A 171 -2.61 -15.70 -15.23
N ARG A 172 -2.04 -16.50 -16.14
CA ARG A 172 -1.88 -17.97 -16.16
C ARG A 172 -3.09 -18.75 -16.64
N ASP A 173 -3.72 -18.21 -17.67
CA ASP A 173 -4.83 -18.84 -18.35
C ASP A 173 -4.44 -19.50 -19.68
N GLY A 174 -3.16 -19.50 -20.08
CA GLY A 174 -2.68 -20.08 -21.34
C GLY A 174 -3.06 -19.27 -22.61
N GLN A 175 -3.80 -18.16 -22.46
CA GLN A 175 -4.17 -17.25 -23.54
C GLN A 175 -3.26 -16.03 -23.57
N ARG A 176 -2.71 -15.76 -24.75
CA ARG A 176 -1.79 -14.65 -24.98
C ARG A 176 -2.49 -13.28 -25.06
N ASP A 177 -2.54 -12.53 -23.95
CA ASP A 177 -3.41 -11.36 -23.73
C ASP A 177 -2.79 -9.97 -24.08
N GLU A 178 -3.51 -8.86 -23.82
CA GLU A 178 -3.06 -7.48 -24.14
C GLU A 178 -2.05 -6.92 -23.12
N GLY A 179 -0.76 -7.13 -23.41
CA GLY A 179 0.37 -6.58 -22.65
C GLY A 179 1.48 -7.61 -22.42
N GLU A 180 1.16 -8.87 -22.68
CA GLU A 180 1.99 -10.04 -22.60
C GLU A 180 2.88 -10.23 -23.82
N THR A 181 3.91 -11.07 -23.68
CA THR A 181 4.80 -11.49 -24.77
C THR A 181 4.27 -12.76 -25.44
N ASP A 182 5.06 -13.76 -25.84
CA ASP A 182 4.57 -14.91 -26.61
C ASP A 182 5.55 -16.10 -26.44
N PRO A 183 5.27 -17.06 -25.54
CA PRO A 183 6.15 -18.21 -25.24
C PRO A 183 6.56 -19.09 -26.43
N GLY A 184 5.96 -18.87 -27.61
CA GLY A 184 6.28 -19.57 -28.85
C GLY A 184 7.06 -18.74 -29.88
N ASP A 185 7.36 -17.45 -29.65
CA ASP A 185 8.07 -16.56 -30.58
C ASP A 185 9.45 -16.13 -30.08
N GLY A 186 10.42 -17.05 -30.16
CA GLY A 186 11.83 -16.86 -29.77
C GLY A 186 12.63 -15.84 -30.62
N THR A 187 11.97 -14.82 -31.17
CA THR A 187 12.62 -13.60 -31.62
C THR A 187 12.92 -12.70 -30.44
N SER A 188 14.15 -12.17 -30.37
CA SER A 188 14.60 -11.41 -29.21
C SER A 188 13.62 -10.27 -28.84
N PRO A 189 13.17 -10.20 -27.57
CA PRO A 189 12.01 -9.40 -27.19
C PRO A 189 12.35 -7.90 -27.20
N PRO A 190 11.36 -7.00 -27.13
CA PRO A 190 11.60 -5.57 -27.09
C PRO A 190 12.58 -5.18 -25.98
N ALA A 191 13.52 -4.27 -26.26
CA ALA A 191 14.61 -3.94 -25.35
C ALA A 191 14.22 -3.63 -23.87
N PRO A 192 13.04 -3.04 -23.55
CA PRO A 192 12.60 -2.92 -22.16
C PRO A 192 12.35 -4.27 -21.49
N ILE A 193 11.69 -5.19 -22.19
CA ILE A 193 11.34 -6.53 -21.68
C ILE A 193 12.62 -7.30 -21.39
N SER A 194 13.54 -7.38 -22.37
CA SER A 194 14.82 -8.11 -22.20
C SER A 194 15.68 -7.58 -21.04
N ALA A 195 15.46 -6.33 -20.61
CA ALA A 195 16.23 -5.70 -19.53
C ALA A 195 15.75 -6.08 -18.12
N VAL A 196 14.45 -6.34 -17.92
CA VAL A 196 13.88 -6.57 -16.57
C VAL A 196 13.08 -7.86 -16.41
N CYS A 197 12.63 -8.51 -17.48
CA CYS A 197 11.75 -9.67 -17.41
C CYS A 197 12.46 -11.02 -17.51
N THR A 198 13.65 -11.05 -18.14
CA THR A 198 14.49 -12.25 -18.20
C THR A 198 14.85 -12.75 -16.79
N ALA A 199 15.12 -14.05 -16.63
CA ALA A 199 15.46 -14.65 -15.33
C ALA A 199 16.52 -13.87 -14.52
N THR A 200 17.52 -13.31 -15.21
CA THR A 200 18.60 -12.49 -14.62
C THR A 200 18.28 -10.99 -14.47
N GLY A 201 17.23 -10.51 -15.14
CA GLY A 201 16.73 -9.14 -15.08
C GLY A 201 15.79 -8.87 -13.89
N ARG A 202 15.16 -9.89 -13.31
CA ARG A 202 14.21 -9.75 -12.20
C ARG A 202 14.89 -9.38 -10.86
N THR A 203 14.16 -8.76 -9.93
CA THR A 203 14.67 -8.54 -8.55
C THR A 203 14.28 -9.70 -7.65
N GLU A 204 15.28 -10.39 -7.12
CA GLU A 204 15.08 -11.43 -6.12
C GLU A 204 14.66 -10.84 -4.75
N VAL A 205 13.63 -11.43 -4.16
CA VAL A 205 13.19 -11.16 -2.79
C VAL A 205 13.32 -12.40 -1.90
N ALA A 206 13.19 -12.21 -0.59
CA ALA A 206 13.24 -13.26 0.41
C ALA A 206 11.84 -13.46 1.01
N LEU A 207 11.30 -14.67 0.84
CA LEU A 207 10.08 -15.11 1.50
C LEU A 207 10.43 -15.69 2.88
N THR A 208 9.82 -15.17 3.94
CA THR A 208 9.97 -15.69 5.30
C THR A 208 8.63 -16.13 5.85
N THR A 209 8.43 -17.44 6.01
CA THR A 209 7.20 -18.01 6.56
C THR A 209 7.27 -18.11 8.09
N VAL A 210 6.15 -17.80 8.74
CA VAL A 210 5.97 -17.84 10.19
C VAL A 210 4.73 -18.66 10.51
N ALA A 211 4.79 -19.97 10.22
CA ALA A 211 3.65 -20.88 10.34
C ALA A 211 2.85 -20.78 11.65
N PRO A 212 3.45 -20.61 12.85
CA PRO A 212 2.65 -20.45 14.08
C PRO A 212 1.80 -19.17 14.10
N ALA A 213 2.22 -18.12 13.38
CA ALA A 213 1.54 -16.83 13.26
C ALA A 213 0.52 -16.79 12.12
N ASP A 214 0.55 -17.78 11.23
CA ASP A 214 -0.12 -17.78 9.93
C ASP A 214 0.24 -16.55 9.06
N LEU A 215 1.55 -16.29 8.93
CA LEU A 215 2.10 -15.18 8.16
C LEU A 215 3.16 -15.67 7.18
N ALA A 216 3.20 -15.06 6.01
CA ALA A 216 4.37 -15.01 5.14
C ALA A 216 4.77 -13.55 4.93
N LEU A 217 6.08 -13.27 4.95
CA LEU A 217 6.64 -11.93 4.84
C LEU A 217 7.64 -11.86 3.70
N VAL A 218 7.47 -10.90 2.80
CA VAL A 218 8.42 -10.64 1.72
C VAL A 218 9.35 -9.49 2.08
N LEU A 219 10.65 -9.73 1.97
CA LEU A 219 11.69 -8.81 2.40
C LEU A 219 12.76 -8.68 1.30
N PRO A 220 13.46 -7.53 1.20
CA PRO A 220 14.64 -7.42 0.36
C PRO A 220 15.69 -8.48 0.76
N ARG A 221 16.21 -9.26 -0.20
CA ARG A 221 17.21 -10.33 0.07
C ARG A 221 18.49 -9.81 0.74
N ALA A 222 18.93 -8.62 0.35
CA ALA A 222 20.19 -8.07 0.82
C ALA A 222 20.09 -7.68 2.31
N SER A 223 20.94 -8.27 3.14
CA SER A 223 21.24 -7.77 4.50
C SER A 223 20.07 -7.73 5.51
N THR A 224 18.94 -8.35 5.20
CA THR A 224 17.81 -8.47 6.14
C THR A 224 17.99 -9.67 7.06
N SER A 225 17.86 -9.47 8.36
CA SER A 225 17.71 -10.55 9.36
C SER A 225 16.28 -10.59 9.89
N VAL A 226 15.79 -11.79 10.25
CA VAL A 226 14.47 -12.01 10.83
C VAL A 226 14.57 -12.99 12.01
N GLU A 227 13.95 -12.66 13.14
CA GLU A 227 13.74 -13.56 14.27
C GLU A 227 12.23 -13.82 14.46
N VAL A 228 11.85 -15.09 14.47
CA VAL A 228 10.48 -15.53 14.77
C VAL A 228 10.22 -15.46 16.27
N VAL A 229 9.09 -14.86 16.65
CA VAL A 229 8.57 -14.81 18.01
C VAL A 229 7.41 -15.79 18.14
N SER A 230 7.50 -16.68 19.14
CA SER A 230 6.50 -17.72 19.43
C SER A 230 6.33 -17.91 20.95
N ALA A 231 6.21 -16.80 21.68
CA ALA A 231 6.20 -16.76 23.15
C ALA A 231 4.83 -16.30 23.67
N GLY A 232 4.12 -17.19 24.36
CA GLY A 232 2.85 -16.88 25.01
C GLY A 232 1.78 -16.41 24.02
N THR A 233 1.36 -15.16 24.13
CA THR A 233 0.44 -14.51 23.17
C THR A 233 1.17 -13.75 22.05
N ALA A 234 2.49 -13.57 22.14
CA ALA A 234 3.30 -12.91 21.13
C ALA A 234 3.70 -13.92 20.04
N ILE A 235 3.06 -13.83 18.88
CA ILE A 235 3.32 -14.74 17.76
C ILE A 235 3.47 -13.92 16.47
N GLY A 236 4.60 -14.07 15.78
CA GLY A 236 4.98 -13.24 14.63
C GLY A 236 6.50 -13.22 14.40
N ALA A 237 7.03 -12.12 13.87
CA ALA A 237 8.45 -11.93 13.64
C ALA A 237 8.90 -10.47 13.84
N LEU A 238 10.18 -10.28 14.17
CA LEU A 238 10.86 -8.99 14.05
C LEU A 238 12.02 -9.14 13.06
N GLY A 239 12.37 -8.07 12.35
CA GLY A 239 13.51 -8.09 11.44
C GLY A 239 14.24 -6.74 11.34
N HIS A 240 15.37 -6.73 10.65
CA HIS A 240 16.14 -5.52 10.38
C HIS A 240 16.99 -5.65 9.11
N ASP A 241 16.99 -4.62 8.27
CA ASP A 241 17.91 -4.45 7.13
C ASP A 241 19.10 -3.57 7.53
N VAL A 242 20.31 -4.17 7.62
CA VAL A 242 21.53 -3.45 8.02
C VAL A 242 22.04 -2.44 6.99
N THR A 243 21.55 -2.50 5.74
CA THR A 243 21.91 -1.55 4.67
C THR A 243 21.11 -0.26 4.81
N THR A 244 19.78 -0.37 4.99
CA THR A 244 18.90 0.79 5.07
C THR A 244 18.63 1.28 6.50
N SER A 245 19.03 0.51 7.52
CA SER A 245 18.74 0.77 8.94
C SER A 245 17.23 0.89 9.22
N VAL A 246 16.43 0.04 8.58
CA VAL A 246 15.00 -0.11 8.82
C VAL A 246 14.78 -1.36 9.67
N ALA A 247 14.06 -1.20 10.79
CA ALA A 247 13.59 -2.32 11.59
C ALA A 247 12.11 -2.63 11.28
N PHE A 248 11.76 -3.90 11.36
CA PHE A 248 10.45 -4.45 11.04
C PHE A 248 9.86 -5.16 12.26
N VAL A 249 8.55 -5.02 12.47
CA VAL A 249 7.78 -5.78 13.45
C VAL A 249 6.53 -6.29 12.76
N ALA A 250 6.29 -7.59 12.75
CA ALA A 250 5.06 -8.22 12.26
C ALA A 250 4.50 -9.10 13.37
N LEU A 251 3.38 -8.71 13.98
CA LEU A 251 2.80 -9.43 15.12
C LEU A 251 1.31 -9.70 14.88
N ARG A 252 0.88 -10.91 15.22
CA ARG A 252 -0.54 -11.19 15.46
C ARG A 252 -0.94 -10.60 16.81
N VAL A 253 -2.09 -9.93 16.84
CA VAL A 253 -2.68 -9.31 18.04
C VAL A 253 -4.16 -9.64 18.14
N THR A 254 -4.69 -9.61 19.36
CA THR A 254 -6.13 -9.74 19.61
C THR A 254 -6.78 -8.35 19.55
N PRO A 255 -7.77 -8.11 18.66
CA PRO A 255 -8.56 -6.88 18.64
C PRO A 255 -9.34 -6.68 19.95
N ALA A 256 -9.64 -5.43 20.30
CA ALA A 256 -10.54 -5.13 21.41
C ALA A 256 -12.01 -5.47 21.07
N ASP A 257 -12.79 -5.85 22.09
CA ASP A 257 -14.21 -6.18 21.95
C ASP A 257 -15.01 -5.02 21.33
N GLY A 258 -15.83 -5.33 20.32
CA GLY A 258 -16.77 -4.37 19.72
C GLY A 258 -16.15 -3.36 18.74
N LEU A 259 -14.91 -3.58 18.29
CA LEU A 259 -14.28 -2.77 17.25
C LEU A 259 -15.04 -2.78 15.92
N VAL A 260 -14.99 -1.64 15.22
CA VAL A 260 -15.60 -1.45 13.89
C VAL A 260 -14.50 -1.15 12.88
N GLY A 261 -14.04 -2.19 12.19
CA GLY A 261 -13.09 -2.10 11.07
C GLY A 261 -11.63 -1.74 11.46
N PRO A 262 -10.74 -1.66 10.46
CA PRO A 262 -9.30 -1.54 10.67
C PRO A 262 -8.88 -0.17 11.25
N LEU A 263 -9.63 0.91 10.98
CA LEU A 263 -9.36 2.22 11.58
C LEU A 263 -9.59 2.20 13.11
N GLY A 264 -10.61 1.49 13.58
CA GLY A 264 -10.85 1.30 15.01
C GLY A 264 -9.76 0.45 15.68
N LEU A 265 -9.28 -0.58 14.99
CA LEU A 265 -8.13 -1.39 15.45
C LEU A 265 -6.90 -0.51 15.68
N GLU A 266 -6.52 0.32 14.70
CA GLU A 266 -5.41 1.26 14.86
C GLU A 266 -5.64 2.23 16.04
N GLU A 267 -6.82 2.83 16.15
CA GLU A 267 -7.17 3.74 17.26
C GLU A 267 -7.08 3.06 18.64
N SER A 268 -7.39 1.76 18.73
CA SER A 268 -7.26 0.98 19.97
C SER A 268 -5.81 0.67 20.36
N LEU A 269 -4.90 0.56 19.38
CA LEU A 269 -3.49 0.22 19.58
C LEU A 269 -2.59 1.45 19.71
N ARG A 270 -3.00 2.62 19.20
CA ARG A 270 -2.22 3.87 19.31
C ARG A 270 -1.81 4.23 20.75
N PRO A 271 -2.63 4.03 21.81
CA PRO A 271 -2.19 4.26 23.19
C PRO A 271 -1.03 3.35 23.63
N ALA A 272 -0.97 2.11 23.14
CA ALA A 272 0.13 1.20 23.41
C ALA A 272 1.41 1.68 22.70
N LEU A 273 1.33 2.00 21.41
CA LEU A 273 2.45 2.56 20.65
C LEU A 273 2.99 3.86 21.28
N ALA A 274 2.11 4.71 21.82
CA ALA A 274 2.48 5.94 22.51
C ALA A 274 3.30 5.73 23.80
N THR A 275 3.37 4.52 24.36
CA THR A 275 4.23 4.21 25.52
C THR A 275 5.73 4.21 25.15
N ALA A 276 6.08 3.92 23.90
CA ALA A 276 7.45 3.99 23.39
C ALA A 276 7.90 5.44 23.07
N GLY A 277 6.99 6.42 23.09
CA GLY A 277 7.30 7.83 22.85
C GLY A 277 6.10 8.65 22.38
N ALA A 278 6.19 9.98 22.47
CA ALA A 278 5.12 10.85 22.01
C ALA A 278 4.93 10.76 20.48
N LEU A 279 3.73 10.34 20.04
CA LEU A 279 3.33 10.28 18.63
C LEU A 279 2.84 11.64 18.13
N SER A 280 3.07 11.91 16.84
CA SER A 280 2.41 13.00 16.12
C SER A 280 0.95 12.66 15.78
N GLU A 281 0.22 13.67 15.30
CA GLU A 281 -1.04 13.47 14.58
C GLU A 281 -0.87 12.43 13.45
N ARG A 282 -1.91 11.63 13.22
CA ARG A 282 -1.97 10.51 12.27
C ARG A 282 -2.18 10.99 10.83
N GLU A 283 -1.49 10.36 9.90
CA GLU A 283 -1.89 10.27 8.48
C GLU A 283 -2.32 8.82 8.22
N ALA A 284 -3.50 8.57 7.63
CA ALA A 284 -4.01 7.22 7.40
C ALA A 284 -4.87 7.09 6.13
N ILE A 285 -4.82 5.92 5.50
CA ILE A 285 -5.53 5.55 4.27
C ILE A 285 -6.04 4.11 4.42
N SER A 286 -7.34 3.89 4.24
CA SER A 286 -7.94 2.54 4.22
C SER A 286 -7.57 1.79 2.93
N THR A 287 -7.35 0.48 3.04
CA THR A 287 -6.99 -0.39 1.91
C THR A 287 -7.50 -1.83 2.17
N THR A 288 -7.37 -2.71 1.20
CA THR A 288 -7.38 -4.16 1.42
C THR A 288 -5.97 -4.73 1.28
N THR A 289 -5.75 -5.90 1.86
CA THR A 289 -4.63 -6.80 1.54
C THR A 289 -4.90 -7.52 0.22
N TRP A 290 -3.93 -8.28 -0.30
CA TRP A 290 -4.08 -8.95 -1.59
C TRP A 290 -5.15 -10.04 -1.55
N ASP A 291 -5.19 -10.82 -0.46
CA ASP A 291 -6.25 -11.78 -0.08
C ASP A 291 -7.59 -11.13 0.34
N GLY A 292 -7.73 -9.82 0.13
CA GLY A 292 -8.98 -9.08 0.34
C GLY A 292 -9.28 -8.67 1.79
N ALA A 293 -8.46 -9.02 2.79
CA ALA A 293 -8.79 -8.64 4.17
C ALA A 293 -8.71 -7.10 4.40
N PRO A 294 -9.67 -6.51 5.14
CA PRO A 294 -9.78 -5.07 5.32
C PRO A 294 -8.66 -4.52 6.22
N ALA A 295 -8.00 -3.46 5.76
CA ALA A 295 -6.83 -2.89 6.41
C ALA A 295 -6.79 -1.36 6.41
N VAL A 296 -5.87 -0.78 7.19
CA VAL A 296 -5.52 0.64 7.14
C VAL A 296 -4.00 0.78 7.21
N VAL A 297 -3.44 1.56 6.28
CA VAL A 297 -2.04 2.03 6.35
C VAL A 297 -2.04 3.37 7.08
N ALA A 298 -1.19 3.51 8.10
CA ALA A 298 -1.03 4.73 8.85
C ALA A 298 0.44 5.11 9.02
N SER A 299 0.72 6.41 9.14
CA SER A 299 2.05 6.98 9.32
C SER A 299 2.10 7.95 10.50
N TYR A 300 3.21 7.91 11.25
CA TYR A 300 3.45 8.74 12.42
C TYR A 300 4.91 9.19 12.46
N THR A 301 5.17 10.27 13.18
CA THR A 301 6.50 10.52 13.74
C THR A 301 6.46 10.31 15.24
N GLN A 302 7.51 9.74 15.82
CA GLN A 302 7.60 9.49 17.26
C GLN A 302 8.87 10.09 17.85
N ALA A 303 8.75 10.77 18.99
CA ALA A 303 9.90 11.25 19.73
C ALA A 303 10.64 10.05 20.37
N SER A 304 11.93 9.91 20.05
CA SER A 304 12.81 8.88 20.63
C SER A 304 14.26 9.38 20.70
N THR A 305 15.08 8.67 21.46
CA THR A 305 16.54 8.82 21.55
C THR A 305 17.29 7.52 21.24
N LEU A 306 16.56 6.47 20.88
CA LEU A 306 17.07 5.15 20.51
C LEU A 306 17.43 5.13 19.01
N ASP A 307 18.05 4.05 18.54
CA ASP A 307 18.06 3.67 17.13
C ASP A 307 16.79 2.89 16.75
N ALA A 308 16.68 2.50 15.48
CA ALA A 308 15.49 1.84 14.95
C ALA A 308 15.18 0.48 15.62
N ASP A 309 16.19 -0.25 16.07
CA ASP A 309 16.06 -1.65 16.51
C ASP A 309 15.70 -1.70 17.99
N ASP A 310 16.38 -0.91 18.81
CA ASP A 310 16.01 -0.67 20.21
C ASP A 310 14.59 -0.08 20.31
N HIS A 311 14.21 0.78 19.35
CA HIS A 311 12.88 1.36 19.29
C HIS A 311 11.81 0.37 18.77
N ALA A 312 12.14 -0.49 17.80
CA ALA A 312 11.28 -1.58 17.36
C ALA A 312 11.07 -2.63 18.45
N ASN A 313 12.12 -3.01 19.19
CA ASN A 313 12.02 -3.83 20.40
C ASN A 313 11.07 -3.23 21.44
N ALA A 314 11.10 -1.90 21.64
CA ALA A 314 10.19 -1.21 22.55
C ALA A 314 8.73 -1.20 22.05
N LEU A 315 8.50 -1.00 20.75
CA LEU A 315 7.17 -1.04 20.15
C LEU A 315 6.57 -2.45 20.14
N ALA A 316 7.37 -3.47 19.84
CA ALA A 316 6.97 -4.87 19.93
C ALA A 316 6.57 -5.22 21.36
N GLY A 317 7.39 -4.86 22.37
CA GLY A 317 7.04 -5.02 23.78
C GLY A 317 5.77 -4.28 24.23
N ALA A 318 5.46 -3.13 23.62
CA ALA A 318 4.24 -2.39 23.89
C ALA A 318 2.97 -3.05 23.31
N LEU A 319 3.08 -3.72 22.16
CA LEU A 319 2.00 -4.50 21.54
C LEU A 319 1.84 -5.89 22.18
N ALA A 320 2.95 -6.56 22.46
CA ALA A 320 3.02 -7.92 22.99
C ALA A 320 4.23 -8.06 23.94
N PRO A 321 4.05 -8.00 25.27
CA PRO A 321 5.16 -7.91 26.24
C PRO A 321 6.22 -9.02 26.20
N GLU A 322 5.92 -10.18 25.63
CA GLU A 322 6.85 -11.33 25.50
C GLU A 322 7.78 -11.24 24.27
N SER A 323 7.64 -10.20 23.44
CA SER A 323 8.41 -9.99 22.20
C SER A 323 9.64 -9.07 22.35
N THR A 324 9.98 -8.60 23.55
CA THR A 324 11.08 -7.66 23.78
C THR A 324 12.47 -8.28 23.59
N GLY A 325 13.42 -7.51 23.03
CA GLY A 325 14.85 -7.83 23.06
C GLY A 325 15.27 -8.91 22.06
N ARG A 326 14.59 -8.93 20.90
CA ARG A 326 14.79 -9.87 19.79
C ARG A 326 15.81 -9.32 18.81
N LEU A 327 15.55 -8.11 18.31
CA LEU A 327 16.54 -7.41 17.50
C LEU A 327 17.79 -7.08 18.32
N PRO A 328 18.99 -7.19 17.73
CA PRO A 328 20.23 -6.85 18.41
C PRO A 328 20.26 -5.36 18.77
N ALA A 329 21.06 -5.00 19.78
CA ALA A 329 21.36 -3.60 20.04
C ALA A 329 22.14 -3.03 18.85
N ALA A 330 21.48 -2.23 18.01
CA ALA A 330 22.08 -1.72 16.79
C ALA A 330 23.10 -0.61 17.10
N THR A 331 23.81 -0.20 16.04
CA THR A 331 24.67 1.00 16.06
C THR A 331 24.18 2.06 15.07
N GLY A 332 22.90 1.95 14.69
CA GLY A 332 22.23 2.80 13.73
C GLY A 332 22.07 4.25 14.21
N PRO A 333 21.63 5.15 13.33
CA PRO A 333 21.50 6.55 13.66
C PRO A 333 20.31 6.78 14.61
N THR A 334 20.58 7.37 15.78
CA THR A 334 19.58 7.55 16.84
C THR A 334 18.72 8.81 16.67
N GLY A 335 17.55 8.83 17.29
CA GLY A 335 16.72 10.05 17.41
C GLY A 335 15.24 9.82 17.16
N ALA A 336 14.53 10.87 16.72
CA ALA A 336 13.11 10.76 16.39
C ALA A 336 12.86 9.78 15.23
N MET A 337 11.81 8.98 15.34
CA MET A 337 11.46 7.94 14.37
C MET A 337 10.38 8.40 13.40
N GLN A 338 10.49 7.90 12.17
CA GLN A 338 9.38 7.75 11.24
C GLN A 338 8.82 6.34 11.43
N LEU A 339 7.52 6.25 11.70
CA LEU A 339 6.79 5.01 11.76
C LEU A 339 5.83 4.92 10.58
N ARG A 340 5.70 3.71 10.04
CA ARG A 340 4.59 3.33 9.16
C ARG A 340 4.02 2.03 9.72
N ALA A 341 2.71 1.88 9.63
CA ALA A 341 1.99 0.76 10.20
C ALA A 341 0.88 0.30 9.26
N LEU A 342 0.70 -1.02 9.13
CA LEU A 342 -0.43 -1.66 8.46
C LEU A 342 -1.17 -2.46 9.52
N TYR A 343 -2.46 -2.16 9.67
CA TYR A 343 -3.35 -2.88 10.59
C TYR A 343 -4.36 -3.64 9.75
N VAL A 344 -4.28 -4.97 9.78
CA VAL A 344 -5.14 -5.89 9.02
C VAL A 344 -6.09 -6.57 9.99
N LEU A 345 -7.39 -6.51 9.73
CA LEU A 345 -8.40 -7.22 10.52
C LEU A 345 -8.76 -8.54 9.82
N ARG A 346 -8.14 -9.65 10.26
CA ARG A 346 -8.40 -10.99 9.71
C ARG A 346 -9.76 -11.52 10.17
N SER A 347 -10.11 -11.31 11.43
CA SER A 347 -11.41 -11.67 11.99
C SER A 347 -11.81 -10.76 13.15
N ALA A 348 -12.98 -11.00 13.76
CA ALA A 348 -13.39 -10.27 14.96
C ALA A 348 -12.48 -10.51 16.19
N THR A 349 -11.66 -11.56 16.17
CA THR A 349 -10.76 -11.96 17.28
C THR A 349 -9.28 -11.99 16.89
N GLU A 350 -8.95 -11.70 15.63
CA GLU A 350 -7.59 -11.82 15.10
C GLU A 350 -7.26 -10.65 14.17
N ALA A 351 -6.11 -10.03 14.42
CA ALA A 351 -5.55 -8.99 13.58
C ALA A 351 -4.03 -9.16 13.44
N VAL A 352 -3.50 -8.61 12.36
CA VAL A 352 -2.06 -8.57 12.08
C VAL A 352 -1.63 -7.11 12.06
N VAL A 353 -0.51 -6.80 12.71
CA VAL A 353 0.10 -5.47 12.73
C VAL A 353 1.52 -5.57 12.18
N LEU A 354 1.75 -4.92 11.04
CA LEU A 354 3.09 -4.67 10.51
C LEU A 354 3.51 -3.25 10.86
N LEU A 355 4.74 -3.08 11.35
CA LEU A 355 5.39 -1.80 11.58
C LEU A 355 6.74 -1.76 10.86
N SER A 356 7.03 -0.65 10.20
CA SER A 356 8.41 -0.27 9.84
C SER A 356 8.86 0.87 10.74
N VAL A 357 10.08 0.78 11.28
CA VAL A 357 10.72 1.81 12.09
C VAL A 357 11.98 2.27 11.39
N ALA A 358 12.09 3.57 11.12
CA ALA A 358 13.28 4.18 10.54
C ALA A 358 13.59 5.52 11.21
N GLN A 359 14.87 5.90 11.27
CA GLN A 359 15.22 7.23 11.79
C GLN A 359 14.62 8.32 10.88
N ARG A 360 13.89 9.27 11.47
CA ARG A 360 13.13 10.29 10.73
C ARG A 360 13.98 11.12 9.77
N ALA A 361 15.24 11.39 10.13
CA ALA A 361 16.15 12.16 9.29
C ALA A 361 16.57 11.43 8.01
N SER A 362 16.49 10.09 7.99
CA SER A 362 16.83 9.23 6.85
C SER A 362 15.62 8.80 6.02
N ALA A 363 14.40 9.00 6.51
CA ALA A 363 13.17 8.47 5.89
C ALA A 363 12.06 9.53 5.66
N SER A 364 12.34 10.82 5.85
CA SER A 364 11.33 11.89 5.69
C SER A 364 11.91 13.22 5.21
N GLY A 365 11.03 14.13 4.77
CA GLY A 365 11.44 15.41 4.19
C GLY A 365 12.29 15.19 2.93
N PRO A 366 13.47 15.84 2.79
CA PRO A 366 14.37 15.59 1.66
C PRO A 366 14.84 14.12 1.53
N ALA A 367 14.78 13.34 2.60
CA ALA A 367 15.13 11.92 2.62
C ALA A 367 13.92 10.99 2.44
N ALA A 368 12.75 11.50 2.04
CA ALA A 368 11.58 10.69 1.69
C ALA A 368 11.76 9.86 0.40
N GLU A 369 12.82 10.16 -0.37
CA GLU A 369 13.20 9.49 -1.62
C GLU A 369 14.50 8.68 -1.45
N SER A 370 14.80 8.24 -0.22
CA SER A 370 15.95 7.38 0.10
C SER A 370 15.56 5.90 0.03
N ALA A 371 16.55 5.01 -0.12
CA ALA A 371 16.34 3.56 0.01
C ALA A 371 15.67 3.19 1.35
N THR A 372 16.05 3.84 2.45
CA THR A 372 15.40 3.70 3.77
C THR A 372 13.91 4.06 3.74
N ALA A 373 13.54 5.13 3.02
CA ALA A 373 12.14 5.52 2.89
C ALA A 373 11.34 4.52 2.04
N PHE A 374 11.92 4.00 0.96
CA PHE A 374 11.27 3.00 0.10
C PHE A 374 11.13 1.65 0.82
N VAL A 375 12.19 1.10 1.42
CA VAL A 375 12.12 -0.18 2.16
C VAL A 375 11.11 -0.12 3.31
N ALA A 376 11.06 0.97 4.07
CA ALA A 376 10.04 1.19 5.09
C ALA A 376 8.63 1.39 4.51
N HIS A 377 8.50 1.92 3.30
CA HIS A 377 7.23 2.04 2.59
C HIS A 377 6.70 0.68 2.15
N ASP A 378 7.56 -0.11 1.50
CA ASP A 378 7.20 -1.31 0.76
C ASP A 378 6.87 -2.47 1.70
N PHE A 379 7.57 -2.60 2.84
CA PHE A 379 7.20 -3.57 3.87
C PHE A 379 5.78 -3.39 4.43
N VAL A 380 5.29 -2.14 4.51
CA VAL A 380 4.01 -1.83 5.17
C VAL A 380 2.87 -1.69 4.16
N ALA A 381 3.13 -1.07 3.02
CA ALA A 381 2.09 -0.77 2.02
C ALA A 381 2.24 -1.58 0.74
N GLY A 382 3.42 -2.10 0.44
CA GLY A 382 3.77 -2.74 -0.83
C GLY A 382 3.46 -4.24 -0.91
N ALA A 383 2.34 -4.66 -0.35
CA ALA A 383 1.88 -6.06 -0.33
C ALA A 383 2.89 -7.09 0.21
N ALA A 384 3.79 -6.71 1.11
CA ALA A 384 4.79 -7.62 1.70
C ALA A 384 4.24 -8.68 2.68
N LEU A 385 2.92 -8.73 2.88
CA LEU A 385 2.23 -9.67 3.80
C LEU A 385 1.38 -10.66 3.01
N GLY A 386 1.61 -11.94 3.26
CA GLY A 386 0.74 -13.07 2.94
C GLY A 386 0.52 -13.96 4.17
N THR A 387 0.06 -15.17 3.92
CA THR A 387 -0.40 -16.20 4.86
C THR A 387 0.57 -17.40 4.78
N ALA A 388 0.54 -18.32 5.75
CA ALA A 388 1.51 -19.42 5.74
C ALA A 388 1.10 -20.53 4.76
N GLY A 389 1.73 -20.54 3.59
CA GLY A 389 1.47 -21.49 2.50
C GLY A 389 1.68 -20.82 1.15
N ASP A 390 1.27 -19.56 1.04
CA ASP A 390 1.33 -18.77 -0.19
C ASP A 390 2.75 -18.68 -0.78
N ALA A 391 2.82 -18.89 -2.09
CA ALA A 391 4.02 -18.77 -2.90
C ALA A 391 4.21 -17.34 -3.44
N LEU A 392 5.40 -17.07 -3.98
CA LEU A 392 5.66 -15.92 -4.81
C LEU A 392 5.98 -16.41 -6.20
N ALA A 393 5.33 -15.82 -7.19
CA ALA A 393 5.53 -16.20 -8.57
C ALA A 393 5.82 -14.94 -9.42
N PRO A 394 6.70 -15.04 -10.42
CA PRO A 394 7.16 -13.90 -11.20
C PRO A 394 6.09 -13.43 -12.20
N THR A 395 6.26 -12.20 -12.70
CA THR A 395 5.36 -11.57 -13.67
C THR A 395 6.12 -10.50 -14.45
N CYS A 396 5.85 -10.38 -15.74
CA CYS A 396 6.27 -9.29 -16.61
C CYS A 396 5.05 -8.67 -17.29
N ARG A 397 5.11 -7.36 -17.58
CA ARG A 397 4.11 -6.72 -18.45
C ARG A 397 4.69 -5.58 -19.26
N LEU A 398 4.22 -5.43 -20.49
CA LEU A 398 4.42 -4.24 -21.32
C LEU A 398 3.29 -3.22 -21.12
N LEU A 399 3.60 -2.04 -20.59
CA LEU A 399 2.69 -0.89 -20.54
C LEU A 399 2.78 -0.07 -21.83
N THR A 400 1.65 0.08 -22.51
CA THR A 400 1.53 0.88 -23.74
C THR A 400 0.09 1.38 -23.95
N PRO A 401 -0.13 2.57 -24.53
CA PRO A 401 0.81 3.67 -24.72
C PRO A 401 0.95 4.52 -23.44
N LEU A 402 2.13 5.08 -23.20
CA LEU A 402 2.41 5.93 -22.03
C LEU A 402 1.94 7.39 -22.23
N ALA A 403 0.63 7.57 -22.43
CA ALA A 403 0.01 8.88 -22.65
C ALA A 403 0.18 9.84 -21.46
N THR A 404 0.31 11.16 -21.72
CA THR A 404 0.52 12.14 -20.64
C THR A 404 -0.72 12.25 -19.75
N PRO A 405 -0.59 11.98 -18.44
CA PRO A 405 -1.72 12.03 -17.52
C PRO A 405 -2.25 13.45 -17.29
N GLN A 406 -3.57 13.64 -17.46
CA GLN A 406 -4.24 14.93 -17.26
C GLN A 406 -4.98 15.00 -15.91
N VAL A 407 -4.80 16.10 -15.18
CA VAL A 407 -5.50 16.35 -13.90
C VAL A 407 -6.06 17.75 -13.79
N ASP A 408 -7.30 17.85 -13.33
CA ASP A 408 -7.96 19.09 -12.93
C ASP A 408 -8.16 19.07 -11.42
N VAL A 409 -7.58 20.03 -10.70
CA VAL A 409 -7.74 20.14 -9.24
C VAL A 409 -8.67 21.29 -8.89
N LEU A 410 -9.68 21.02 -8.07
CA LEU A 410 -10.56 22.00 -7.48
C LEU A 410 -10.21 22.21 -6.01
N LEU A 411 -9.59 23.35 -5.70
CA LEU A 411 -9.38 23.80 -4.33
C LEU A 411 -10.68 24.43 -3.80
N VAL A 412 -11.12 24.00 -2.62
CA VAL A 412 -12.23 24.61 -1.88
C VAL A 412 -11.73 25.03 -0.52
N VAL A 413 -11.44 26.33 -0.38
CA VAL A 413 -10.70 26.87 0.76
C VAL A 413 -11.60 27.80 1.58
N ASP A 414 -11.61 27.62 2.89
CA ASP A 414 -12.31 28.57 3.75
C ASP A 414 -11.68 29.97 3.73
N ASP A 415 -12.55 30.97 3.57
CA ASP A 415 -12.24 32.40 3.50
C ASP A 415 -12.73 33.19 4.73
N SER A 416 -12.95 32.50 5.86
CA SER A 416 -13.22 33.10 7.17
C SER A 416 -12.02 33.88 7.74
N GLY A 417 -12.22 34.53 8.90
CA GLY A 417 -11.17 35.28 9.60
C GLY A 417 -10.13 34.41 10.31
N SER A 418 -10.53 33.20 10.69
CA SER A 418 -9.78 32.22 11.51
C SER A 418 -8.62 31.62 10.74
N MET A 419 -8.88 31.38 9.45
CA MET A 419 -7.97 30.82 8.45
C MET A 419 -6.67 31.61 8.21
N GLN A 420 -6.43 32.78 8.84
CA GLN A 420 -5.27 33.63 8.56
C GLN A 420 -3.93 32.88 8.67
N ALA A 421 -3.73 32.09 9.73
CA ALA A 421 -2.49 31.31 9.90
C ALA A 421 -2.39 30.15 8.89
N SER A 422 -3.53 29.56 8.54
CA SER A 422 -3.65 28.39 7.66
C SER A 422 -3.46 28.75 6.18
N GLN A 423 -3.99 29.90 5.72
CA GLN A 423 -3.87 30.34 4.32
C GLN A 423 -2.40 30.51 3.90
N LEU A 424 -1.53 31.05 4.77
CA LEU A 424 -0.09 31.18 4.46
C LEU A 424 0.60 29.81 4.36
N ALA A 425 0.26 28.86 5.25
CA ALA A 425 0.77 27.49 5.17
C ALA A 425 0.34 26.80 3.87
N LEU A 426 -0.94 26.98 3.50
CA LEU A 426 -1.54 26.45 2.28
C LEU A 426 -0.95 27.10 1.02
N ALA A 427 -0.61 28.40 1.05
CA ALA A 427 0.02 29.09 -0.08
C ALA A 427 1.38 28.47 -0.47
N GLU A 428 2.23 28.18 0.53
CA GLU A 428 3.50 27.49 0.28
C GLU A 428 3.29 26.03 -0.17
N ALA A 429 2.34 25.33 0.43
CA ALA A 429 2.10 23.91 0.16
C ALA A 429 1.40 23.66 -1.19
N ALA A 430 0.47 24.52 -1.61
CA ALA A 430 -0.14 24.48 -2.94
C ALA A 430 0.87 24.85 -4.05
N HIS A 431 1.83 25.73 -3.75
CA HIS A 431 2.95 26.01 -4.65
C HIS A 431 3.88 24.79 -4.80
N ALA A 432 4.19 24.10 -3.69
CA ALA A 432 4.96 22.86 -3.71
C ALA A 432 4.24 21.74 -4.49
N MET A 433 2.93 21.58 -4.30
CA MET A 433 2.10 20.64 -5.07
C MET A 433 2.17 20.90 -6.59
N ALA A 434 2.06 22.17 -7.01
CA ALA A 434 2.18 22.54 -8.42
C ALA A 434 3.56 22.15 -9.00
N LEU A 435 4.65 22.43 -8.28
CA LEU A 435 6.00 22.05 -8.68
C LEU A 435 6.21 20.52 -8.73
N ALA A 436 5.55 19.76 -7.85
CA ALA A 436 5.58 18.30 -7.86
C ALA A 436 4.76 17.68 -9.01
N PHE A 437 3.66 18.32 -9.41
CA PHE A 437 2.96 17.94 -10.65
C PHE A 437 3.79 18.27 -11.90
N GLU A 438 4.55 19.37 -11.90
CA GLU A 438 5.52 19.69 -12.96
C GLU A 438 6.67 18.65 -13.04
N SER A 439 7.18 18.15 -11.90
CA SER A 439 8.23 17.11 -11.89
C SER A 439 7.71 15.75 -12.34
N ALA A 440 6.49 15.38 -11.94
CA ALA A 440 5.75 14.20 -12.42
C ALA A 440 5.23 14.32 -13.87
N GLN A 441 5.39 15.49 -14.52
CA GLN A 441 4.89 15.78 -15.86
C GLN A 441 3.37 15.62 -16.04
N LEU A 442 2.59 15.71 -14.96
CA LEU A 442 1.13 15.75 -15.09
C LEU A 442 0.76 17.00 -15.88
N ASP A 443 -0.14 16.87 -16.85
CA ASP A 443 -0.81 18.02 -17.43
C ASP A 443 -1.89 18.50 -16.46
N TRP A 444 -1.44 19.22 -15.44
CA TRP A 444 -2.24 19.71 -14.34
C TRP A 444 -2.80 21.10 -14.59
N ARG A 445 -3.95 21.40 -13.99
CA ARG A 445 -4.44 22.78 -13.82
C ARG A 445 -5.32 22.89 -12.58
N MET A 446 -5.18 23.97 -11.83
CA MET A 446 -5.91 24.21 -10.58
C MET A 446 -6.95 25.33 -10.75
N GLY A 447 -8.17 25.11 -10.28
CA GLY A 447 -9.19 26.12 -10.06
C GLY A 447 -9.47 26.26 -8.56
N LEU A 448 -10.04 27.39 -8.14
CA LEU A 448 -10.36 27.63 -6.73
C LEU A 448 -11.74 28.27 -6.54
N VAL A 449 -12.49 27.73 -5.58
CA VAL A 449 -13.65 28.37 -4.94
C VAL A 449 -13.41 28.47 -3.43
N THR A 450 -14.24 29.24 -2.72
CA THR A 450 -14.18 29.32 -1.26
C THR A 450 -15.37 28.64 -0.59
N SER A 451 -15.31 28.44 0.73
CA SER A 451 -16.46 28.00 1.56
C SER A 451 -17.69 28.90 1.36
N SER A 452 -17.48 30.17 0.99
CA SER A 452 -18.50 31.17 0.65
C SER A 452 -19.06 31.08 -0.78
N TYR A 453 -18.67 30.12 -1.62
CA TYR A 453 -19.09 30.09 -3.04
C TYR A 453 -20.61 30.01 -3.22
N ILE A 454 -21.30 29.22 -2.38
CA ILE A 454 -22.77 29.10 -2.37
C ILE A 454 -23.46 30.15 -1.49
N ALA A 455 -22.72 31.02 -0.80
CA ALA A 455 -23.31 32.02 0.08
C ALA A 455 -24.07 33.09 -0.71
N THR A 456 -25.21 33.56 -0.18
CA THR A 456 -26.06 34.54 -0.86
C THR A 456 -25.49 35.96 -0.87
N ALA A 457 -24.56 36.29 0.04
CA ALA A 457 -23.95 37.62 0.16
C ALA A 457 -22.55 37.54 0.82
N ALA A 458 -21.52 37.22 0.02
CA ALA A 458 -20.12 37.22 0.44
C ALA A 458 -19.20 37.72 -0.70
N PRO A 459 -17.97 38.18 -0.44
CA PRO A 459 -17.04 38.67 -1.47
C PRO A 459 -16.72 37.63 -2.56
N ASN A 460 -16.68 36.34 -2.18
CA ASN A 460 -16.40 35.21 -3.08
C ASN A 460 -17.66 34.42 -3.50
N ALA A 461 -18.87 34.93 -3.22
CA ALA A 461 -20.12 34.32 -3.67
C ALA A 461 -20.17 34.19 -5.20
N LEU A 462 -20.38 32.97 -5.69
CA LEU A 462 -20.33 32.58 -7.11
C LEU A 462 -19.03 32.98 -7.84
N ARG A 463 -17.91 33.11 -7.10
CA ARG A 463 -16.58 33.45 -7.68
C ARG A 463 -15.74 32.21 -7.88
N PHE A 464 -15.65 31.78 -9.14
CA PHE A 464 -14.69 30.76 -9.57
C PHE A 464 -13.38 31.43 -10.01
N ARG A 465 -12.27 31.07 -9.36
CA ARG A 465 -10.92 31.36 -9.86
C ARG A 465 -10.57 30.31 -10.90
N ARG A 466 -10.29 30.80 -12.11
CA ARG A 466 -10.22 30.02 -13.35
C ARG A 466 -9.10 28.98 -13.29
N PHE A 467 -9.30 27.87 -13.99
CA PHE A 467 -8.27 26.83 -14.15
C PHE A 467 -6.98 27.45 -14.70
N SER A 468 -5.88 27.24 -13.98
CA SER A 468 -4.56 27.79 -14.31
C SER A 468 -3.46 26.76 -14.08
N ARG A 469 -2.41 26.86 -14.92
CA ARG A 469 -1.14 26.12 -14.80
C ARG A 469 -0.04 26.96 -14.12
N ASN A 470 -0.34 28.18 -13.69
CA ASN A 470 0.66 29.09 -13.14
C ASN A 470 0.77 28.92 -11.62
N ALA A 471 1.81 28.22 -11.17
CA ALA A 471 2.07 27.91 -9.75
C ALA A 471 2.19 29.18 -8.86
N ASN A 472 2.62 30.32 -9.41
CA ASN A 472 2.70 31.59 -8.67
C ASN A 472 1.33 32.26 -8.54
N LEU A 473 0.40 32.05 -9.48
CA LEU A 473 -0.98 32.52 -9.38
C LEU A 473 -1.77 31.74 -8.32
N VAL A 474 -1.60 30.42 -8.26
CA VAL A 474 -2.18 29.56 -7.20
C VAL A 474 -1.69 30.00 -5.82
N ARG A 475 -0.38 30.22 -5.66
CA ARG A 475 0.21 30.80 -4.44
C ARG A 475 -0.40 32.18 -4.14
N GLY A 476 -0.57 33.00 -5.17
CA GLY A 476 -1.19 34.32 -5.08
C GLY A 476 -2.54 34.27 -4.39
N TRP A 477 -3.44 33.40 -4.87
CA TRP A 477 -4.81 33.26 -4.36
C TRP A 477 -4.91 33.08 -2.84
N LEU A 478 -3.86 32.56 -2.20
CA LEU A 478 -3.76 32.27 -0.77
C LEU A 478 -2.77 33.18 -0.02
N THR A 479 -2.08 34.08 -0.72
CA THR A 479 -1.11 35.01 -0.14
C THR A 479 -1.83 36.24 0.42
N GLU A 480 -1.73 36.42 1.75
CA GLU A 480 -2.40 37.52 2.46
C GLU A 480 -2.05 38.90 1.85
N ASN A 481 -3.09 39.69 1.56
CA ASN A 481 -3.03 41.01 0.92
C ASN A 481 -2.52 41.05 -0.54
N SER A 482 -2.35 39.90 -1.21
CA SER A 482 -2.00 39.87 -2.63
C SER A 482 -3.08 40.56 -3.47
N THR A 483 -2.63 41.46 -4.35
CA THR A 483 -3.45 42.40 -5.12
C THR A 483 -2.92 42.54 -6.54
N CYS A 484 -3.81 42.76 -7.50
CA CYS A 484 -3.47 42.95 -8.91
C CYS A 484 -2.78 44.32 -9.13
N VAL A 485 -1.45 44.31 -9.27
CA VAL A 485 -0.60 45.50 -9.47
C VAL A 485 0.06 45.41 -10.85
N ALA A 486 -0.26 46.37 -11.73
CA ALA A 486 0.29 46.46 -13.09
C ALA A 486 0.13 45.19 -13.97
N GLY A 487 -0.88 44.36 -13.68
CA GLY A 487 -1.16 43.11 -14.42
C GLY A 487 -0.64 41.83 -13.74
N THR A 488 0.06 41.95 -12.61
CA THR A 488 0.60 40.80 -11.85
C THR A 488 0.08 40.83 -10.41
N CYS A 489 -0.16 39.66 -9.80
CA CYS A 489 -0.44 39.59 -8.38
C CYS A 489 0.81 39.95 -7.55
N SER A 490 0.63 40.79 -6.53
CA SER A 490 1.69 41.24 -5.64
C SER A 490 2.08 40.18 -4.60
N GLN A 491 3.24 40.35 -3.96
CA GLN A 491 3.74 39.50 -2.87
C GLN A 491 4.07 38.03 -3.23
N VAL A 492 4.00 37.65 -4.50
CA VAL A 492 4.44 36.34 -5.01
C VAL A 492 5.67 36.44 -5.92
N PRO A 493 6.43 35.35 -6.12
CA PRO A 493 7.55 35.32 -7.07
C PRO A 493 7.12 35.58 -8.52
N ILE A 494 8.09 35.96 -9.35
CA ILE A 494 7.94 36.12 -10.81
C ILE A 494 8.63 35.01 -11.62
N THR A 495 9.18 34.01 -10.93
CA THR A 495 9.89 32.85 -11.50
C THR A 495 9.21 31.55 -11.02
N PRO A 496 9.01 30.54 -11.89
CA PRO A 496 9.42 30.48 -13.29
C PRO A 496 8.61 31.43 -14.20
N GLU A 497 7.36 31.74 -13.85
CA GLU A 497 6.46 32.65 -14.58
C GLU A 497 5.81 33.68 -13.64
N PRO A 498 5.59 34.95 -14.07
CA PRO A 498 4.80 35.93 -13.30
C PRO A 498 3.33 35.52 -13.12
N ALA A 499 2.79 35.72 -11.92
CA ALA A 499 1.37 35.48 -11.61
C ALA A 499 0.45 36.54 -12.27
N THR A 500 0.10 36.36 -13.54
CA THR A 500 -0.77 37.28 -14.28
C THR A 500 -2.16 37.34 -13.63
N CYS A 501 -2.58 38.52 -13.16
CA CYS A 501 -3.89 38.67 -12.54
C CYS A 501 -5.00 38.74 -13.59
N PRO A 502 -6.23 38.25 -13.27
CA PRO A 502 -7.39 38.35 -14.16
C PRO A 502 -7.71 39.76 -14.67
N GLY A 503 -7.27 40.81 -13.97
CA GLY A 503 -7.55 42.21 -14.30
C GLY A 503 -9.02 42.63 -14.10
N ASP A 504 -9.88 41.70 -13.70
CA ASP A 504 -11.33 41.87 -13.60
C ASP A 504 -11.87 41.25 -12.28
N PRO A 505 -12.95 41.80 -11.68
CA PRO A 505 -13.48 41.35 -10.38
C PRO A 505 -14.37 40.09 -10.46
N SER A 506 -14.54 39.45 -11.61
CA SER A 506 -15.37 38.23 -11.75
C SER A 506 -14.81 37.03 -10.99
N GLN A 507 -13.50 37.03 -10.75
CA GLN A 507 -12.79 35.99 -9.98
C GLN A 507 -12.65 36.33 -8.48
N GLY A 508 -13.42 37.31 -7.99
CA GLY A 508 -13.55 37.64 -6.57
C GLY A 508 -12.71 38.84 -6.11
N ALA A 509 -12.43 38.87 -4.81
CA ALA A 509 -11.74 39.98 -4.16
C ALA A 509 -10.34 40.25 -4.74
N ASN A 510 -9.82 41.46 -4.50
CA ASN A 510 -8.44 41.86 -4.82
C ASN A 510 -8.02 41.73 -6.30
N GLY A 511 -9.00 41.75 -7.22
CA GLY A 511 -8.77 41.55 -8.66
C GLY A 511 -8.48 40.09 -9.02
N GLY A 512 -9.00 39.15 -8.22
CA GLY A 512 -8.75 37.71 -8.34
C GLY A 512 -7.47 37.23 -7.64
N CYS A 513 -6.60 38.14 -7.16
CA CYS A 513 -5.30 37.77 -6.62
C CYS A 513 -5.31 37.11 -5.24
N TRP A 514 -6.29 37.36 -4.37
CA TRP A 514 -6.36 36.74 -3.04
C TRP A 514 -7.81 36.48 -2.65
N ILE A 515 -8.07 35.37 -1.94
CA ILE A 515 -9.39 35.01 -1.41
C ILE A 515 -9.88 35.98 -0.34
N GLY A 516 -8.99 36.49 0.51
CA GLY A 516 -9.38 37.29 1.67
C GLY A 516 -9.76 36.46 2.89
N LEU A 517 -10.14 37.16 3.94
CA LEU A 517 -10.50 36.63 5.27
C LEU A 517 -11.87 37.20 5.73
N THR A 518 -12.73 37.51 4.77
CA THR A 518 -14.02 38.21 4.95
C THR A 518 -15.18 37.46 4.29
N GLY A 519 -15.05 36.13 4.21
CA GLY A 519 -16.10 35.21 3.83
C GLY A 519 -17.28 35.17 4.80
N ALA A 520 -18.23 34.27 4.54
CA ALA A 520 -19.33 33.99 5.43
C ALA A 520 -18.82 33.26 6.69
N GLY A 521 -19.27 33.67 7.88
CA GLY A 521 -19.03 32.93 9.14
C GLY A 521 -19.86 31.65 9.27
N THR A 522 -20.15 30.99 8.14
CA THR A 522 -20.77 29.67 8.07
C THR A 522 -20.11 28.91 6.92
N GLU A 523 -19.37 27.86 7.25
CA GLU A 523 -18.50 27.17 6.30
C GLU A 523 -19.24 26.06 5.57
N ALA A 524 -19.27 26.13 4.24
CA ALA A 524 -19.91 25.13 3.39
C ALA A 524 -18.94 24.62 2.33
N VAL A 525 -17.86 23.96 2.77
CA VAL A 525 -16.82 23.43 1.87
C VAL A 525 -17.35 22.29 1.00
N LEU A 526 -18.17 21.36 1.52
CA LEU A 526 -18.78 20.30 0.71
C LEU A 526 -19.85 20.87 -0.23
N GLY A 527 -20.70 21.78 0.28
CA GLY A 527 -21.72 22.47 -0.52
C GLY A 527 -21.12 23.27 -1.67
N SER A 528 -20.03 23.99 -1.40
CA SER A 528 -19.29 24.78 -2.39
C SER A 528 -18.56 23.91 -3.41
N ALA A 529 -17.93 22.80 -2.99
CA ALA A 529 -17.36 21.81 -3.91
C ALA A 529 -18.42 21.25 -4.87
N ARG A 530 -19.56 20.79 -4.32
CA ARG A 530 -20.69 20.22 -5.08
C ARG A 530 -21.25 21.21 -6.10
N ALA A 531 -21.49 22.45 -5.70
CA ALA A 531 -22.00 23.50 -6.58
C ALA A 531 -20.98 23.93 -7.65
N ALA A 532 -19.69 24.00 -7.31
CA ALA A 532 -18.62 24.31 -8.25
C ALA A 532 -18.47 23.21 -9.32
N ILE A 533 -18.50 21.93 -8.92
CA ILE A 533 -18.50 20.79 -9.87
C ILE A 533 -19.69 20.89 -10.83
N ALA A 534 -20.87 21.21 -10.32
CA ALA A 534 -22.05 21.42 -11.16
C ALA A 534 -21.93 22.61 -12.14
N ALA A 535 -21.09 23.61 -11.84
CA ALA A 535 -20.85 24.76 -12.71
C ALA A 535 -19.74 24.53 -13.76
N ILE A 536 -18.72 23.72 -13.44
CA ILE A 536 -17.60 23.41 -14.34
C ILE A 536 -17.89 22.21 -15.27
N ALA A 537 -19.00 21.50 -15.06
CA ALA A 537 -19.45 20.36 -15.86
C ALA A 537 -20.66 20.70 -16.76
N PRO A 538 -20.92 19.93 -17.85
CA PRO A 538 -20.02 18.96 -18.45
C PRO A 538 -18.72 19.64 -18.90
N GLY A 539 -17.63 18.87 -18.88
CA GLY A 539 -16.30 19.38 -19.21
C GLY A 539 -16.14 19.80 -20.67
N THR A 540 -14.99 20.38 -20.99
CA THR A 540 -14.48 20.55 -22.36
C THR A 540 -14.16 19.18 -22.95
N ALA A 541 -14.60 18.88 -24.18
CA ALA A 541 -14.37 17.57 -24.79
C ALA A 541 -12.90 17.38 -25.19
N PRO A 542 -12.40 16.13 -25.33
CA PRO A 542 -11.05 15.88 -25.83
C PRO A 542 -10.90 16.42 -27.26
N GLY A 543 -9.86 17.21 -27.50
CA GLY A 543 -9.59 17.85 -28.80
C GLY A 543 -10.24 19.21 -29.03
N ASP A 544 -11.13 19.68 -28.15
CA ASP A 544 -11.63 21.06 -28.14
C ASP A 544 -10.64 22.03 -27.46
N ASP A 545 -10.72 23.32 -27.80
CA ASP A 545 -9.97 24.39 -27.10
C ASP A 545 -10.31 24.42 -25.59
N GLU A 546 -9.29 24.25 -24.73
CA GLU A 546 -9.49 24.18 -23.28
C GLU A 546 -10.25 25.37 -22.69
N SER A 547 -11.36 25.09 -22.01
CA SER A 547 -12.05 26.12 -21.23
C SER A 547 -11.32 26.40 -19.90
N PRO A 548 -11.10 27.68 -19.54
CA PRO A 548 -10.58 28.06 -18.21
C PRO A 548 -11.67 28.05 -17.12
N VAL A 549 -12.92 27.73 -17.45
CA VAL A 549 -14.09 27.72 -16.53
C VAL A 549 -14.88 26.40 -16.55
N ARG A 550 -14.43 25.40 -17.31
CA ARG A 550 -14.97 24.03 -17.29
C ARG A 550 -13.85 23.05 -17.01
N ALA A 551 -14.16 21.93 -16.36
CA ALA A 551 -13.24 20.81 -16.26
C ALA A 551 -12.91 20.25 -17.66
N ARG A 552 -11.91 19.39 -17.80
CA ARG A 552 -11.69 18.56 -19.00
C ARG A 552 -12.45 17.24 -18.87
N GLN A 553 -13.03 16.78 -19.97
CA GLN A 553 -13.46 15.39 -20.10
C GLN A 553 -12.22 14.53 -20.35
N GLY A 554 -12.11 13.37 -19.70
CA GLY A 554 -10.93 12.49 -19.75
C GLY A 554 -9.88 12.78 -18.68
N ALA A 555 -9.67 14.03 -18.28
CA ALA A 555 -8.81 14.37 -17.14
C ALA A 555 -9.40 13.86 -15.81
N ARG A 556 -8.53 13.44 -14.88
CA ARG A 556 -8.95 13.14 -13.49
C ARG A 556 -9.32 14.44 -12.79
N LEU A 557 -10.54 14.55 -12.26
CA LEU A 557 -10.97 15.68 -11.44
C LEU A 557 -10.79 15.34 -9.95
N VAL A 558 -10.01 16.14 -9.23
CA VAL A 558 -9.70 15.95 -7.80
C VAL A 558 -10.19 17.15 -6.99
N VAL A 559 -10.77 16.93 -5.81
CA VAL A 559 -11.24 17.99 -4.91
C VAL A 559 -10.37 18.02 -3.66
N ILE A 560 -9.95 19.21 -3.24
CA ILE A 560 -9.26 19.41 -1.96
C ILE A 560 -10.05 20.40 -1.12
N LEU A 561 -10.63 19.93 -0.02
CA LEU A 561 -11.33 20.74 0.99
C LEU A 561 -10.31 21.24 2.02
N VAL A 562 -10.36 22.54 2.36
CA VAL A 562 -9.50 23.12 3.40
C VAL A 562 -10.32 24.08 4.26
N GLY A 563 -10.39 23.83 5.57
CA GLY A 563 -11.12 24.68 6.53
C GLY A 563 -10.96 24.21 7.98
N ASP A 564 -11.15 25.13 8.93
CA ASP A 564 -11.06 24.86 10.37
C ASP A 564 -12.40 24.55 11.06
N ALA A 565 -13.55 24.70 10.39
CA ALA A 565 -14.81 24.07 10.79
C ALA A 565 -15.22 22.86 9.92
N ASP A 566 -16.19 22.11 10.44
CA ASP A 566 -16.92 21.08 9.71
C ASP A 566 -18.06 21.68 8.85
N ASP A 567 -18.54 20.92 7.86
CA ASP A 567 -19.44 21.44 6.84
C ASP A 567 -20.84 21.78 7.39
N GLN A 568 -21.26 23.04 7.18
CA GLN A 568 -22.54 23.61 7.62
C GLN A 568 -23.54 23.81 6.46
N THR A 569 -23.41 23.03 5.37
CA THR A 569 -24.32 23.08 4.22
C THR A 569 -25.72 22.60 4.63
N THR A 570 -26.75 23.40 4.36
CA THR A 570 -28.16 23.08 4.67
C THR A 570 -29.06 22.99 3.44
N GLY A 571 -28.50 23.17 2.24
CA GLY A 571 -29.18 23.04 0.95
C GLY A 571 -28.25 23.40 -0.21
N ASP A 572 -28.79 23.56 -1.41
CA ASP A 572 -27.97 23.77 -2.62
C ASP A 572 -27.30 25.15 -2.68
N THR A 573 -27.95 26.17 -2.09
CA THR A 573 -27.45 27.55 -2.01
C THR A 573 -27.63 28.16 -0.61
N THR A 574 -27.72 27.30 0.42
CA THR A 574 -28.03 27.71 1.79
C THR A 574 -27.10 27.05 2.80
N THR A 575 -26.69 27.87 3.75
CA THR A 575 -25.86 27.49 4.90
C THR A 575 -26.60 27.91 6.17
N SER A 576 -26.23 27.33 7.31
CA SER A 576 -26.70 27.82 8.62
C SER A 576 -25.70 27.43 9.70
N ALA A 577 -25.37 28.36 10.60
CA ALA A 577 -24.46 28.10 11.70
C ALA A 577 -24.84 26.81 12.45
N ASN A 578 -23.85 25.92 12.61
CA ASN A 578 -23.99 24.59 13.22
C ASN A 578 -25.12 23.73 12.61
N CYS A 579 -25.44 23.88 11.33
CA CYS A 579 -26.60 23.25 10.66
C CYS A 579 -27.97 23.59 11.28
N GLY A 580 -28.13 24.79 11.83
CA GLY A 580 -29.44 25.34 12.19
C GLY A 580 -30.04 24.76 13.50
N PRO A 581 -31.36 24.53 13.59
CA PRO A 581 -32.03 24.24 14.85
C PRO A 581 -31.44 23.03 15.60
N GLY A 582 -31.17 23.21 16.90
CA GLY A 582 -30.55 22.20 17.76
C GLY A 582 -29.03 22.13 17.69
N GLY A 583 -28.39 22.81 16.73
CA GLY A 583 -26.94 22.78 16.54
C GLY A 583 -26.15 23.60 17.57
N SER A 584 -24.96 23.10 17.90
CA SER A 584 -23.93 23.76 18.72
C SER A 584 -22.56 23.56 18.06
N VAL A 585 -21.49 24.16 18.59
CA VAL A 585 -20.12 23.90 18.11
C VAL A 585 -19.69 22.42 18.23
N ASP A 586 -20.40 21.64 19.05
CA ASP A 586 -20.11 20.24 19.36
C ASP A 586 -21.09 19.23 18.76
N ALA A 587 -22.20 19.70 18.18
CA ALA A 587 -23.28 18.86 17.68
C ALA A 587 -23.98 19.48 16.47
N ALA A 588 -24.13 18.70 15.39
CA ALA A 588 -24.84 19.12 14.20
C ALA A 588 -26.35 19.36 14.47
N GLY A 589 -26.87 20.48 13.98
CA GLY A 589 -28.29 20.80 13.95
C GLY A 589 -29.06 20.02 12.89
N THR A 590 -30.39 20.04 12.99
CA THR A 590 -31.30 19.18 12.21
C THR A 590 -31.43 19.57 10.73
N ALA A 591 -30.75 20.61 10.26
CA ALA A 591 -30.86 21.09 8.87
C ALA A 591 -29.63 20.78 7.99
N CYS A 592 -28.64 20.01 8.48
CA CYS A 592 -27.53 19.56 7.63
C CYS A 592 -28.03 18.75 6.42
N VAL A 593 -27.41 18.95 5.25
CA VAL A 593 -27.46 17.97 4.14
C VAL A 593 -26.89 16.62 4.62
N ALA A 594 -27.41 15.47 4.19
CA ALA A 594 -26.90 14.19 4.67
C ALA A 594 -25.51 13.90 4.09
N VAL A 595 -24.63 13.25 4.88
CA VAL A 595 -23.30 12.83 4.40
C VAL A 595 -23.42 11.89 3.20
N ALA A 596 -24.40 10.99 3.22
CA ALA A 596 -24.70 10.09 2.11
C ALA A 596 -25.03 10.81 0.79
N ASP A 597 -25.66 12.00 0.84
CA ASP A 597 -25.95 12.79 -0.36
C ASP A 597 -24.66 13.29 -1.02
N PHE A 598 -23.65 13.64 -0.21
CA PHE A 598 -22.33 14.01 -0.71
C PHE A 598 -21.56 12.79 -1.22
N VAL A 599 -21.55 11.66 -0.49
CA VAL A 599 -20.91 10.42 -0.96
C VAL A 599 -21.50 9.94 -2.28
N SER A 600 -22.83 9.97 -2.43
CA SER A 600 -23.52 9.63 -3.69
C SER A 600 -23.23 10.64 -4.81
N PHE A 601 -22.97 11.91 -4.48
CA PHE A 601 -22.54 12.91 -5.47
C PHE A 601 -21.10 12.68 -5.94
N PHE A 602 -20.14 12.60 -5.03
CA PHE A 602 -18.72 12.46 -5.38
C PHE A 602 -18.39 11.05 -5.93
N GLY A 603 -19.04 10.01 -5.41
CA GLY A 603 -18.79 8.61 -5.75
C GLY A 603 -18.02 7.89 -4.65
N GLU A 604 -18.50 6.72 -4.26
CA GLU A 604 -17.84 5.85 -3.28
C GLU A 604 -16.69 5.09 -3.97
N ALA A 605 -15.52 5.05 -3.33
CA ALA A 605 -14.34 4.40 -3.88
C ALA A 605 -14.57 2.88 -4.01
N GLY A 606 -14.24 2.32 -5.19
CA GLY A 606 -14.46 0.89 -5.48
C GLY A 606 -15.91 0.50 -5.72
N SER A 607 -16.88 1.43 -5.64
CA SER A 607 -18.28 1.12 -5.89
C SER A 607 -18.60 1.04 -7.38
N ALA A 608 -19.27 -0.04 -7.81
CA ALA A 608 -19.84 -0.15 -9.15
C ALA A 608 -21.04 0.79 -9.38
N THR A 609 -21.52 1.48 -8.33
CA THR A 609 -22.63 2.45 -8.46
C THR A 609 -22.10 3.78 -8.97
N LEU A 610 -22.54 4.17 -10.17
CA LEU A 610 -22.16 5.46 -10.76
C LEU A 610 -22.60 6.65 -9.88
N PRO A 611 -21.75 7.67 -9.72
CA PRO A 611 -22.07 8.85 -8.93
C PRO A 611 -23.11 9.75 -9.60
N THR A 612 -23.78 10.57 -8.79
CA THR A 612 -24.82 11.50 -9.26
C THR A 612 -24.27 12.85 -9.75
N ASN A 613 -22.95 13.07 -9.70
CA ASN A 613 -22.34 14.29 -10.23
C ASN A 613 -22.37 14.34 -11.77
N PRO A 614 -22.43 15.55 -12.38
CA PRO A 614 -22.54 15.72 -13.82
C PRO A 614 -21.28 15.37 -14.65
N THR A 615 -20.21 14.84 -14.06
CA THR A 615 -19.11 14.23 -14.82
C THR A 615 -19.37 12.74 -15.12
N GLY A 616 -20.23 12.09 -14.34
CA GLY A 616 -20.48 10.65 -14.43
C GLY A 616 -19.35 9.75 -13.89
N ALA A 617 -18.24 10.34 -13.42
CA ALA A 617 -17.09 9.62 -12.89
C ALA A 617 -16.90 9.88 -11.38
N PRO A 618 -16.31 8.94 -10.62
CA PRO A 618 -15.92 9.17 -9.23
C PRO A 618 -14.91 10.32 -9.11
N ILE A 619 -15.13 11.20 -8.14
CA ILE A 619 -14.31 12.37 -7.83
C ILE A 619 -13.73 12.17 -6.43
N PRO A 620 -12.43 11.88 -6.27
CA PRO A 620 -11.81 11.79 -4.96
C PRO A 620 -11.84 13.14 -4.24
N VAL A 621 -12.23 13.11 -2.97
CA VAL A 621 -12.30 14.29 -2.10
C VAL A 621 -11.25 14.16 -1.01
N HIS A 622 -10.29 15.07 -0.99
CA HIS A 622 -9.28 15.18 0.04
C HIS A 622 -9.67 16.25 1.06
N GLY A 623 -9.18 16.14 2.30
CA GLY A 623 -9.46 17.10 3.35
C GLY A 623 -8.22 17.49 4.13
N ILE A 624 -7.95 18.80 4.23
CA ILE A 624 -7.05 19.39 5.23
C ILE A 624 -7.92 20.14 6.21
N VAL A 625 -8.31 19.47 7.28
CA VAL A 625 -9.46 19.86 8.11
C VAL A 625 -9.10 19.86 9.59
N CYS A 626 -9.97 20.43 10.42
CA CYS A 626 -9.84 20.24 11.86
C CYS A 626 -9.95 18.74 12.20
N PRO A 627 -9.07 18.14 13.02
CA PRO A 627 -9.21 16.74 13.42
C PRO A 627 -10.44 16.46 14.30
N SER A 628 -10.91 15.22 14.30
CA SER A 628 -12.10 14.82 15.07
C SER A 628 -11.94 15.10 16.56
N GLY A 629 -12.91 15.82 17.14
CA GLY A 629 -12.85 16.20 18.56
C GLY A 629 -11.73 17.19 18.92
N ALA A 630 -11.06 17.82 17.94
CA ALA A 630 -10.10 18.90 18.20
C ALA A 630 -10.80 20.28 18.24
N ALA A 631 -10.12 21.26 18.82
CA ALA A 631 -10.49 22.66 18.68
C ALA A 631 -9.61 23.31 17.58
N CYS A 632 -10.27 24.00 16.64
CA CYS A 632 -9.67 24.84 15.60
C CYS A 632 -10.45 26.17 15.51
N GLY A 633 -10.05 27.08 14.62
CA GLY A 633 -10.79 28.34 14.42
C GLY A 633 -10.64 29.41 15.51
N CYS A 634 -9.77 29.17 16.50
CA CYS A 634 -9.72 30.02 17.69
C CYS A 634 -9.14 31.41 17.41
N THR A 635 -10.03 32.41 17.30
CA THR A 635 -9.68 33.82 17.04
C THR A 635 -8.87 34.51 18.14
N SER A 636 -8.78 33.95 19.35
CA SER A 636 -7.79 34.36 20.37
C SER A 636 -7.59 33.30 21.46
N GLY A 637 -6.37 33.24 22.01
CA GLY A 637 -6.00 32.36 23.14
C GLY A 637 -5.44 31.00 22.71
N SER A 638 -5.35 30.08 23.67
CA SER A 638 -5.08 28.66 23.40
C SER A 638 -6.34 28.02 22.80
N CYS A 639 -6.15 27.14 21.80
CA CYS A 639 -7.25 26.42 21.18
C CYS A 639 -7.44 25.06 21.83
N ASP A 640 -8.47 24.95 22.66
CA ASP A 640 -8.83 23.75 23.42
C ASP A 640 -10.36 23.59 23.51
N LEU A 641 -10.81 22.43 23.97
CA LEU A 641 -12.23 22.08 24.07
C LEU A 641 -12.98 22.83 25.19
N ALA A 642 -12.29 23.48 26.12
CA ALA A 642 -12.92 24.32 27.14
C ALA A 642 -13.25 25.73 26.61
N ASN A 643 -12.64 26.15 25.50
CA ASN A 643 -12.87 27.46 24.89
C ASN A 643 -14.13 27.48 24.01
N SER A 644 -15.11 28.32 24.36
CA SER A 644 -16.36 28.52 23.62
C SER A 644 -16.21 29.36 22.34
N GLY A 645 -15.01 29.88 22.05
CA GLY A 645 -14.69 30.63 20.83
C GLY A 645 -14.04 29.81 19.71
N ARG A 646 -14.04 28.47 19.82
CA ARG A 646 -13.67 27.56 18.73
C ARG A 646 -14.78 27.46 17.68
N GLU A 647 -14.42 26.95 16.51
CA GLU A 647 -15.36 26.67 15.43
C GLU A 647 -16.18 25.39 15.61
N PHE A 648 -17.13 25.20 14.69
CA PHE A 648 -18.00 24.03 14.64
C PHE A 648 -17.20 22.79 14.27
N ASN A 649 -17.00 21.90 15.24
CA ASN A 649 -16.38 20.60 15.02
C ASN A 649 -17.04 19.56 15.94
N PRO A 650 -18.02 18.78 15.42
CA PRO A 650 -18.77 17.81 16.20
C PRO A 650 -17.88 16.83 16.97
N GLN A 651 -18.17 16.65 18.26
CA GLN A 651 -17.39 15.77 19.13
C GLN A 651 -17.73 14.29 18.85
N PRO A 652 -16.77 13.36 18.99
CA PRO A 652 -17.04 11.93 18.84
C PRO A 652 -18.12 11.44 19.80
N ILE A 653 -19.05 10.62 19.31
CA ILE A 653 -20.12 10.00 20.11
C ILE A 653 -19.81 8.50 20.22
N GLY A 654 -19.59 8.01 21.44
CA GLY A 654 -19.22 6.61 21.66
C GLY A 654 -17.89 6.20 21.01
N GLY A 655 -16.98 7.16 20.82
CA GLY A 655 -15.73 6.96 20.06
C GLY A 655 -15.86 7.19 18.55
N VAL A 656 -17.07 7.22 18.00
CA VAL A 656 -17.30 7.36 16.55
C VAL A 656 -17.16 8.85 16.13
N PRO A 657 -16.26 9.19 15.18
CA PRO A 657 -16.17 10.53 14.61
C PRO A 657 -17.50 11.01 14.03
N GLN A 658 -17.88 12.26 14.33
CA GLN A 658 -19.12 12.88 13.84
C GLN A 658 -18.88 13.89 12.70
N GLN A 659 -17.65 13.93 12.18
CA GLN A 659 -17.22 14.90 11.17
C GLN A 659 -17.72 14.57 9.77
N ARG A 660 -18.33 15.56 9.13
CA ARG A 660 -19.03 15.41 7.86
C ARG A 660 -18.05 15.44 6.69
N HIS A 661 -17.08 16.34 6.69
CA HIS A 661 -16.01 16.33 5.69
C HIS A 661 -15.18 15.03 5.74
N ALA A 662 -14.88 14.50 6.93
CA ALA A 662 -13.98 13.36 7.09
C ALA A 662 -14.63 12.06 6.60
N ALA A 663 -15.93 11.90 6.83
CA ALA A 663 -16.70 10.79 6.32
C ALA A 663 -16.77 10.78 4.78
N VAL A 664 -16.90 11.94 4.13
CA VAL A 664 -16.85 12.04 2.65
C VAL A 664 -15.45 11.75 2.12
N VAL A 665 -14.40 12.27 2.77
CA VAL A 665 -13.01 12.01 2.39
C VAL A 665 -12.70 10.50 2.46
N ALA A 666 -13.08 9.84 3.56
CA ALA A 666 -12.91 8.40 3.71
C ALA A 666 -13.69 7.60 2.65
N ALA A 667 -14.97 7.90 2.44
CA ALA A 667 -15.81 7.17 1.49
C ALA A 667 -15.40 7.35 0.01
N THR A 668 -14.79 8.50 -0.34
CA THR A 668 -14.24 8.76 -1.69
C THR A 668 -12.78 8.26 -1.84
N GLY A 669 -12.23 7.62 -0.80
CA GLY A 669 -10.85 7.11 -0.77
C GLY A 669 -9.78 8.20 -0.80
N GLY A 670 -10.12 9.44 -0.42
CA GLY A 670 -9.19 10.56 -0.41
C GLY A 670 -8.32 10.62 0.86
N VAL A 671 -7.29 11.45 0.81
CA VAL A 671 -6.38 11.68 1.94
C VAL A 671 -7.02 12.63 2.95
N LEU A 672 -7.06 12.20 4.22
CA LEU A 672 -7.45 13.03 5.37
C LEU A 672 -6.22 13.52 6.13
N GLY A 673 -6.08 14.84 6.21
CA GLY A 673 -5.00 15.54 6.92
C GLY A 673 -5.50 16.64 7.84
N SER A 674 -4.59 17.18 8.65
CA SER A 674 -4.89 18.11 9.75
C SER A 674 -4.49 19.55 9.42
N ILE A 675 -5.39 20.49 9.71
CA ILE A 675 -5.15 21.94 9.57
C ILE A 675 -4.47 22.60 10.79
N ARG A 676 -4.28 21.86 11.90
CA ARG A 676 -3.92 22.44 13.22
C ARG A 676 -2.59 23.22 13.24
N ASP A 677 -1.65 22.91 12.36
CA ASP A 677 -0.37 23.60 12.27
C ASP A 677 0.25 23.54 10.87
N VAL A 678 1.22 24.42 10.63
CA VAL A 678 1.91 24.59 9.33
C VAL A 678 2.60 23.29 8.85
N ALA A 679 3.13 22.47 9.75
CA ALA A 679 3.78 21.23 9.39
C ALA A 679 2.76 20.13 9.07
N ALA A 680 1.60 20.12 9.74
CA ALA A 680 0.49 19.22 9.43
C ALA A 680 -0.12 19.53 8.05
N VAL A 681 -0.40 20.80 7.75
CA VAL A 681 -0.88 21.25 6.43
C VAL A 681 0.07 20.83 5.31
N ARG A 682 1.40 20.97 5.52
CA ARG A 682 2.40 20.56 4.53
C ARG A 682 2.39 19.05 4.28
N ARG A 683 2.48 18.21 5.33
CA ARG A 683 2.44 16.75 5.16
C ARG A 683 1.15 16.28 4.49
N ALA A 684 0.02 16.90 4.84
CA ALA A 684 -1.26 16.61 4.20
C ALA A 684 -1.23 16.94 2.69
N MET A 685 -0.75 18.12 2.29
CA MET A 685 -0.58 18.47 0.88
C MET A 685 0.41 17.55 0.16
N ASP A 686 1.54 17.18 0.80
CA ASP A 686 2.50 16.24 0.21
C ASP A 686 1.87 14.87 -0.04
N ALA A 687 1.05 14.38 0.91
CA ALA A 687 0.30 13.13 0.77
C ALA A 687 -0.78 13.23 -0.33
N ILE A 688 -1.56 14.32 -0.38
CA ILE A 688 -2.55 14.59 -1.44
C ILE A 688 -1.89 14.67 -2.82
N THR A 689 -0.69 15.28 -2.91
CA THR A 689 0.07 15.39 -4.15
C THR A 689 0.47 14.01 -4.66
N ARG A 690 1.06 13.16 -3.80
CA ARG A 690 1.41 11.77 -4.15
C ARG A 690 0.19 10.96 -4.58
N ASP A 691 -0.89 11.04 -3.80
CA ASP A 691 -2.16 10.37 -4.07
C ASP A 691 -2.77 10.80 -5.41
N THR A 692 -2.70 12.09 -5.73
CA THR A 692 -3.16 12.64 -7.02
C THR A 692 -2.33 12.12 -8.18
N ILE A 693 -0.99 12.11 -8.05
CA ILE A 693 -0.09 11.56 -9.08
C ILE A 693 -0.40 10.07 -9.30
N ALA A 694 -0.56 9.30 -8.23
CA ALA A 694 -0.92 7.88 -8.28
C ALA A 694 -2.23 7.63 -9.05
N ARG A 695 -3.32 8.34 -8.73
CA ARG A 695 -4.63 8.23 -9.43
C ARG A 695 -4.58 8.57 -10.93
N THR A 696 -3.53 9.26 -11.35
CA THR A 696 -3.30 9.65 -12.72
C THR A 696 -2.23 8.80 -13.41
N GLY A 697 -1.46 8.00 -12.66
CA GLY A 697 -0.40 7.15 -13.19
C GLY A 697 -0.94 5.97 -14.01
N HIS A 698 0.00 5.20 -14.56
CA HIS A 698 -0.32 3.99 -15.32
C HIS A 698 -0.77 2.90 -14.33
N ALA A 699 -2.00 2.41 -14.49
CA ALA A 699 -2.53 1.36 -13.64
C ALA A 699 -1.84 0.02 -13.92
N LEU A 700 -1.78 -0.82 -12.90
CA LEU A 700 -1.34 -2.20 -12.90
C LEU A 700 -2.48 -3.02 -12.29
N ASP A 701 -2.89 -4.11 -12.94
CA ASP A 701 -4.14 -4.78 -12.60
C ASP A 701 -3.98 -5.64 -11.32
N ALA A 702 -2.83 -6.30 -11.16
CA ALA A 702 -2.50 -7.15 -10.02
C ALA A 702 -1.93 -6.39 -8.78
N PRO A 703 -2.20 -6.86 -7.54
CA PRO A 703 -1.52 -6.39 -6.33
C PRO A 703 -0.10 -6.96 -6.23
N LEU A 704 0.87 -6.30 -6.86
CA LEU A 704 2.27 -6.74 -6.85
C LEU A 704 3.01 -6.49 -5.54
N VAL A 705 4.02 -7.33 -5.27
CA VAL A 705 4.97 -7.16 -4.17
C VAL A 705 5.96 -6.05 -4.49
N ALA A 706 5.79 -4.88 -3.88
CA ALA A 706 6.55 -3.67 -4.26
C ALA A 706 8.06 -3.82 -4.11
N ALA A 707 8.57 -4.68 -3.21
CA ALA A 707 10.00 -4.92 -3.04
C ALA A 707 10.69 -5.55 -4.27
N SER A 708 9.93 -6.27 -5.12
CA SER A 708 10.42 -6.96 -6.33
C SER A 708 10.39 -6.10 -7.60
N LEU A 709 9.66 -4.98 -7.58
CA LEU A 709 9.35 -4.21 -8.79
C LEU A 709 10.61 -3.60 -9.45
N ARG A 710 10.81 -3.88 -10.75
CA ARG A 710 11.71 -3.18 -11.67
C ARG A 710 10.94 -2.59 -12.85
N VAL A 711 11.54 -1.57 -13.47
CA VAL A 711 10.95 -0.85 -14.60
C VAL A 711 12.02 -0.48 -15.61
N ALA A 712 11.77 -0.78 -16.88
CA ALA A 712 12.54 -0.30 -18.03
C ALA A 712 11.64 0.49 -18.99
N LEU A 713 12.23 1.34 -19.83
CA LEU A 713 11.54 2.13 -20.87
C LEU A 713 12.22 1.96 -22.23
N SER A 714 11.45 2.03 -23.32
CA SER A 714 12.00 2.02 -24.69
C SER A 714 12.91 3.23 -24.96
N ALA A 715 12.54 4.40 -24.43
CA ALA A 715 13.42 5.57 -24.35
C ALA A 715 13.05 6.49 -23.19
N VAL A 716 14.07 6.92 -22.44
CA VAL A 716 13.97 7.99 -21.43
C VAL A 716 14.18 9.37 -22.05
N ARG A 717 13.61 10.39 -21.40
CA ARG A 717 13.64 11.79 -21.83
C ARG A 717 15.04 12.41 -21.82
N ASP A 718 15.91 12.02 -20.89
CA ASP A 718 17.33 12.38 -20.89
C ASP A 718 18.23 11.16 -20.55
N PRO A 719 18.72 10.44 -21.57
CA PRO A 719 19.57 9.26 -21.38
C PRO A 719 21.00 9.58 -20.90
N ALA A 720 21.35 10.86 -20.72
CA ALA A 720 22.61 11.23 -20.05
C ALA A 720 22.46 11.32 -18.52
N ALA A 721 21.22 11.37 -18.02
CA ALA A 721 20.90 11.47 -16.59
C ALA A 721 20.12 10.25 -16.05
N CYS A 722 19.52 9.44 -16.93
CA CYS A 722 18.82 8.21 -16.55
C CYS A 722 19.19 7.02 -17.45
N ASP A 723 19.27 5.83 -16.87
CA ASP A 723 19.31 4.59 -17.65
C ASP A 723 17.88 4.17 -18.01
N ALA A 724 17.67 3.76 -19.26
CA ALA A 724 16.38 3.27 -19.74
C ALA A 724 16.17 1.77 -19.43
N ALA A 725 17.24 1.01 -19.23
CA ALA A 725 17.18 -0.42 -18.96
C ALA A 725 16.89 -0.75 -17.48
N ASP A 726 17.16 0.18 -16.56
CA ASP A 726 16.88 0.02 -15.12
C ASP A 726 16.61 1.39 -14.50
N LEU A 727 15.35 1.80 -14.48
CA LEU A 727 14.98 3.09 -13.89
C LEU A 727 15.13 3.02 -12.36
N PRO A 728 15.77 4.02 -11.72
CA PRO A 728 15.84 4.07 -10.26
C PRO A 728 14.48 4.47 -9.65
N ARG A 729 14.24 4.08 -8.39
CA ARG A 729 13.13 4.62 -7.59
C ARG A 729 13.45 6.05 -7.15
N SER A 730 12.69 7.02 -7.64
CA SER A 730 12.85 8.44 -7.30
C SER A 730 11.69 9.29 -7.84
N THR A 731 11.19 10.25 -7.05
CA THR A 731 10.38 11.36 -7.58
C THR A 731 11.18 12.52 -8.17
N VAL A 732 12.51 12.41 -8.27
CA VAL A 732 13.36 13.41 -8.94
C VAL A 732 13.60 12.98 -10.36
N ASP A 733 14.41 11.94 -10.56
CA ASP A 733 14.72 11.30 -11.83
C ASP A 733 14.56 9.79 -11.61
N GLY A 734 13.41 9.23 -11.97
CA GLY A 734 13.10 7.82 -11.69
C GLY A 734 11.63 7.46 -11.88
N TYR A 735 11.20 6.37 -11.23
CA TYR A 735 9.78 6.03 -11.07
C TYR A 735 9.36 6.02 -9.59
N ARG A 736 8.04 6.05 -9.36
CA ARG A 736 7.39 5.74 -8.08
C ARG A 736 6.20 4.82 -8.32
N TYR A 737 6.11 3.75 -7.54
CA TYR A 737 4.91 2.93 -7.42
C TYR A 737 4.09 3.36 -6.20
N ASP A 738 2.77 3.42 -6.36
CA ASP A 738 1.82 3.62 -5.27
C ASP A 738 0.94 2.35 -5.14
N PRO A 739 1.14 1.53 -4.09
CA PRO A 739 0.44 0.27 -3.95
C PRO A 739 -1.03 0.42 -3.55
N GLN A 740 -1.43 1.55 -2.94
CA GLN A 740 -2.83 1.84 -2.63
C GLN A 740 -3.65 2.12 -3.90
N ARG A 741 -2.98 2.42 -5.02
CA ARG A 741 -3.61 2.64 -6.33
C ARG A 741 -3.17 1.67 -7.41
N ARG A 742 -2.24 0.78 -7.10
CA ARG A 742 -1.57 -0.12 -8.05
C ARG A 742 -1.12 0.66 -9.28
N SER A 743 -0.42 1.77 -9.07
CA SER A 743 -0.14 2.74 -10.13
C SER A 743 1.32 3.16 -10.19
N LEU A 744 1.86 3.24 -11.39
CA LEU A 744 3.22 3.67 -11.69
C LEU A 744 3.25 5.10 -12.23
N ALA A 745 4.18 5.92 -11.72
CA ALA A 745 4.43 7.28 -12.18
C ALA A 745 5.92 7.52 -12.45
N PHE A 746 6.23 8.30 -13.48
CA PHE A 746 7.60 8.59 -13.94
C PHE A 746 7.98 10.06 -13.68
N TYR A 747 9.27 10.32 -13.39
CA TYR A 747 9.76 11.63 -12.94
C TYR A 747 11.07 12.05 -13.64
N GLY A 748 11.20 13.35 -13.89
CA GLY A 748 12.45 13.99 -14.32
C GLY A 748 13.03 13.51 -15.66
N ALA A 749 14.31 13.11 -15.64
CA ALA A 749 15.04 12.56 -16.78
C ALA A 749 14.53 11.20 -17.22
N CYS A 750 14.05 10.38 -16.28
CA CYS A 750 13.59 9.00 -16.49
C CYS A 750 12.16 8.88 -17.04
N ARG A 751 11.54 9.98 -17.46
CA ARG A 751 10.20 9.94 -18.07
C ARG A 751 10.27 9.39 -19.49
N PRO A 752 9.17 8.82 -20.03
CA PRO A 752 9.04 8.51 -21.44
C PRO A 752 9.50 9.68 -22.34
N ALA A 753 10.28 9.38 -23.36
CA ALA A 753 10.72 10.38 -24.34
C ALA A 753 9.55 10.94 -25.17
N THR A 754 8.53 10.11 -25.42
CA THR A 754 7.29 10.42 -26.14
C THR A 754 6.10 9.67 -25.51
N GLU A 755 4.87 9.98 -25.91
CA GLU A 755 3.67 9.24 -25.47
C GLU A 755 3.52 7.86 -26.12
N SER A 756 4.33 7.56 -27.14
CA SER A 756 4.38 6.28 -27.86
C SER A 756 5.49 5.34 -27.36
N GLU A 757 6.24 5.73 -26.33
CA GLU A 757 7.16 4.81 -25.67
C GLU A 757 6.40 3.74 -24.89
N THR A 758 7.06 2.61 -24.66
CA THR A 758 6.56 1.49 -23.85
C THR A 758 7.41 1.33 -22.60
N ALA A 759 6.80 0.83 -21.52
CA ALA A 759 7.52 0.40 -20.32
C ALA A 759 7.41 -1.10 -20.16
N ALA A 760 8.51 -1.77 -19.82
CA ALA A 760 8.44 -3.11 -19.25
C ALA A 760 8.45 -2.98 -17.73
N VAL A 761 7.60 -3.75 -17.07
CA VAL A 761 7.44 -3.74 -15.62
C VAL A 761 7.52 -5.19 -15.16
N SER A 762 8.52 -5.53 -14.35
CA SER A 762 8.66 -6.87 -13.78
C SER A 762 8.53 -6.83 -12.28
N PHE A 763 7.84 -7.81 -11.71
CA PHE A 763 7.58 -7.95 -10.29
C PHE A 763 7.29 -9.42 -9.94
N GLN A 764 7.03 -9.67 -8.66
CA GLN A 764 6.42 -10.90 -8.18
C GLN A 764 5.04 -10.59 -7.61
N ARG A 765 4.11 -11.51 -7.82
CA ARG A 765 2.78 -11.54 -7.21
C ARG A 765 2.71 -12.67 -6.18
N TRP A 766 1.76 -12.58 -5.26
CA TRP A 766 1.40 -13.73 -4.42
C TRP A 766 0.60 -14.73 -5.27
N ALA A 767 0.88 -16.01 -5.07
CA ALA A 767 0.09 -17.13 -5.55
C ALA A 767 -0.32 -17.99 -4.33
N HIS A 768 -1.44 -18.70 -4.44
CA HIS A 768 -1.91 -19.61 -3.39
C HIS A 768 -1.26 -21.00 -3.49
#